data_AF-A0A4W6D5J8-F1
#
_entry.id   AF-A0A4W6D5J8-F1
#
_cell.length_a   1.000
_cell.length_b   1.000
_cell.length_c   1.000
_cell.angle_alpha   90.00
_cell.angle_beta   90.00
_cell.angle_gamma   90.00
#
_symmetry.space_group_name_H-M   'P 1'
#
loop_
_entity.id
_entity.type
_entity.pdbx_description
1 polymer ?
#
loop_
_entity_poly.entity_id
_entity_poly.type
_entity_poly.pdbx_seq_one_letter_code
_entity_poly.pdbx_strand_id
1 'polypeptide(L)'
;MSSLLFNMGFSVNWSWFAALSCLLSMGGEVWCDCTDTGMQMEGGSYTLTKQLQKGSMLVYQCPSGYYPYPTLVRLCQLDNTWRPAPKRFSPQRCKRVECPDPNVLEYGNVSPPQEKYYVDNETTYECYSGYTMRGSSTRVCLPNGKWSGSTPICSRDSGDHCADPGIPAGASRTGNIFGIDDRVRYTCNGNLFLVGSSERVCQENGQWTGKEPACYYKHTYDTPLEVSEAFGSSIKDTLTTLESTDDTQEGRKIRIPKNGTLNIYIAVDISESIEKEHFINARDAVTKLITKISSFSVTPNYEILFFSADIIGVVNILDFLDGKAILSNVKNTLEKFEVGDNNTAGTDLNAVFEHFLERMAIIKQRAGPEGFKEHRHVLIVFTDGAYNMGGSPEPTVKKIKNMVYMNHTTERETQSREEFLDIYVFAIGAEIYDDDLQPLTAGIGKHYFRMKDIENLQETFDEIIDEEEVKGLCGLHKEYDTYDKDSKRKMYPWWAYIIVQNERPKRCLGSLVSPKFILTAAHCFTFGDLPEHVTVEINDEQGRVKKVKDFKLHPNYNVNAKAELGVKEFYDYDVALIQLEKDVRISSSVRPICIPCTQETSDALQLVGESTCKQQEQLLLKNHLEKLNFLTKIGDSVDEKEVHAKLGDNRDDCIRHALQAPGITTDNPKVPVTDNFMCTGGLTPFRDHIACTGDSGGAVFKNYQHRTIQVGMVSWGTKNLCKAGGMVESVESSRDFHMNLFRVVPFLKSVLGNDTQDDYAPLQFLEN
;
A
#
# COMPACT_ATOMS: atom_id res chain seq x y z
N MET A 1 36.75 -42.76 87.54
CA MET A 1 37.49 -41.49 87.73
C MET A 1 37.79 -40.96 86.33
N SER A 2 36.77 -40.42 85.65
CA SER A 2 36.42 -38.98 85.61
C SER A 2 37.52 -38.20 84.87
N SER A 3 37.35 -37.95 83.56
CA SER A 3 36.63 -36.80 82.94
C SER A 3 37.65 -35.73 82.53
N LEU A 4 37.68 -35.09 81.35
CA LEU A 4 36.73 -34.88 80.27
C LEU A 4 37.51 -34.39 79.02
N LEU A 5 37.02 -34.76 77.83
CA LEU A 5 37.34 -34.19 76.52
C LEU A 5 36.63 -32.83 76.33
N PHE A 6 37.23 -31.86 75.62
CA PHE A 6 36.86 -31.46 74.24
C PHE A 6 37.48 -30.10 73.83
N ASN A 7 37.79 -30.05 72.52
CA ASN A 7 37.94 -28.92 71.60
C ASN A 7 39.15 -27.97 71.63
N MET A 8 40.12 -28.34 70.79
CA MET A 8 40.65 -27.61 69.61
C MET A 8 40.91 -26.10 69.72
N GLY A 9 42.20 -25.78 69.81
CA GLY A 9 42.78 -24.52 69.37
C GLY A 9 43.93 -24.77 68.38
N PHE A 10 43.87 -24.04 67.26
CA PHE A 10 44.90 -23.71 66.28
C PHE A 10 46.33 -24.23 66.48
N SER A 11 46.94 -24.77 65.41
CA SER A 11 48.24 -24.27 64.94
C SER A 11 48.64 -24.81 63.55
N VAL A 12 49.09 -23.87 62.71
CA VAL A 12 50.30 -23.93 61.87
C VAL A 12 50.25 -24.65 60.51
N ASN A 13 50.80 -23.88 59.57
CA ASN A 13 50.96 -24.00 58.14
C ASN A 13 51.96 -25.08 57.69
N TRP A 14 51.82 -25.43 56.41
CA TRP A 14 52.80 -26.07 55.51
C TRP A 14 53.07 -27.56 55.78
N SER A 15 53.10 -28.45 54.80
CA SER A 15 53.34 -28.26 53.38
C SER A 15 52.94 -29.54 52.64
N TRP A 16 52.54 -29.37 51.38
CA TRP A 16 52.64 -30.40 50.33
C TRP A 16 51.77 -31.64 50.52
N PHE A 17 50.53 -31.61 50.03
CA PHE A 17 49.90 -32.75 49.31
C PHE A 17 48.51 -32.42 48.72
N ALA A 18 48.03 -31.18 48.78
CA ALA A 18 46.73 -30.78 48.17
C ALA A 18 46.86 -29.91 46.90
N ALA A 19 48.04 -29.85 46.27
CA ALA A 19 48.25 -29.10 45.03
C ALA A 19 47.94 -29.90 43.75
N LEU A 20 47.49 -31.16 43.86
CA LEU A 20 47.22 -32.02 42.70
C LEU A 20 45.79 -32.57 42.60
N SER A 21 44.85 -32.10 43.44
CA SER A 21 43.45 -32.56 43.40
C SER A 21 42.40 -31.44 43.36
N CYS A 22 42.81 -30.18 43.13
CA CYS A 22 41.92 -29.05 42.80
C CYS A 22 42.11 -28.56 41.34
N LEU A 23 42.72 -29.36 40.47
CA LEU A 23 42.88 -29.06 39.04
C LEU A 23 41.89 -29.82 38.15
N LEU A 24 40.90 -30.54 38.71
CA LEU A 24 39.96 -31.36 37.92
C LEU A 24 38.48 -31.30 38.36
N SER A 25 38.06 -30.30 39.13
CA SER A 25 36.64 -30.13 39.45
C SER A 25 36.30 -28.68 39.76
N MET A 26 36.11 -27.89 38.70
CA MET A 26 35.23 -26.73 38.53
C MET A 26 35.66 -26.05 37.23
N GLY A 27 35.49 -26.76 36.11
CA GLY A 27 35.53 -26.18 34.76
C GLY A 27 34.26 -25.38 34.49
N GLY A 28 33.88 -24.50 35.41
CA GLY A 28 32.89 -23.47 35.16
C GLY A 28 33.65 -22.28 34.61
N GLU A 29 33.50 -22.02 33.31
CA GLU A 29 33.84 -20.71 32.76
C GLU A 29 33.16 -19.64 33.64
N VAL A 30 33.95 -18.76 34.25
CA VAL A 30 33.39 -17.57 34.90
C VAL A 30 32.91 -16.68 33.75
N TRP A 31 31.62 -16.74 33.45
CA TRP A 31 30.97 -15.84 32.50
C TRP A 31 30.93 -14.45 33.13
N CYS A 32 31.83 -13.57 32.70
CA CYS A 32 31.77 -12.15 33.05
C CYS A 32 30.91 -11.44 32.00
N ASP A 33 29.80 -10.84 32.41
CA ASP A 33 28.98 -9.98 31.56
C ASP A 33 29.67 -8.61 31.32
N CYS A 34 29.22 -7.87 30.30
CA CYS A 34 29.67 -6.49 30.07
C CYS A 34 29.34 -5.59 31.27
N THR A 35 30.21 -4.63 31.63
CA THR A 35 29.99 -3.76 32.79
C THR A 35 28.94 -2.69 32.53
N ASP A 36 28.14 -2.31 33.53
CA ASP A 36 27.18 -1.18 33.48
C ASP A 36 27.81 0.22 33.64
N THR A 37 29.10 0.25 33.94
CA THR A 37 29.81 1.46 34.33
C THR A 37 30.08 2.37 33.13
N GLY A 38 29.76 3.67 33.26
CA GLY A 38 30.00 4.67 32.22
C GLY A 38 29.00 4.63 31.06
N MET A 39 27.89 3.92 31.24
CA MET A 39 26.76 3.90 30.30
C MET A 39 25.83 5.09 30.44
N GLN A 40 25.86 5.79 31.58
CA GLN A 40 24.93 6.88 31.85
C GLN A 40 25.01 7.95 30.77
N MET A 41 23.85 8.48 30.42
CA MET A 41 23.68 9.51 29.40
C MET A 41 23.08 10.76 30.01
N GLU A 42 23.64 11.92 29.67
CA GLU A 42 23.05 13.20 30.05
C GLU A 42 21.88 13.56 29.13
N GLY A 43 20.70 13.81 29.71
CA GLY A 43 19.51 14.27 29.00
C GLY A 43 18.74 13.21 28.21
N GLY A 44 19.07 11.93 28.39
CA GLY A 44 18.45 10.81 27.70
C GLY A 44 18.46 9.51 28.50
N SER A 45 18.04 8.42 27.87
CA SER A 45 18.00 7.06 28.43
C SER A 45 18.72 6.07 27.53
N TYR A 46 18.81 4.81 27.95
CA TYR A 46 19.25 3.72 27.09
C TYR A 46 18.46 2.45 27.39
N THR A 47 18.39 1.57 26.41
CA THR A 47 17.84 0.21 26.52
C THR A 47 18.93 -0.82 26.23
N LEU A 48 18.72 -2.06 26.68
CA LEU A 48 19.62 -3.19 26.45
C LEU A 48 18.83 -4.34 25.85
N THR A 49 19.24 -4.83 24.68
CA THR A 49 18.50 -5.92 23.99
C THR A 49 18.63 -7.26 24.71
N LYS A 50 19.81 -7.56 25.28
CA LYS A 50 20.09 -8.81 26.02
C LYS A 50 20.75 -8.54 27.38
N GLN A 51 20.28 -7.51 28.09
CA GLN A 51 20.88 -7.06 29.35
C GLN A 51 22.39 -6.83 29.18
N LEU A 52 23.25 -7.41 30.02
CA LEU A 52 24.71 -7.25 29.94
C LEU A 52 25.41 -8.43 29.26
N GLN A 53 24.64 -9.36 28.69
CA GLN A 53 25.19 -10.57 28.07
C GLN A 53 25.90 -10.26 26.75
N LYS A 54 26.75 -11.19 26.31
CA LYS A 54 27.44 -11.13 25.01
C LYS A 54 26.42 -10.94 23.87
N GLY A 55 26.75 -10.08 22.91
CA GLY A 55 25.86 -9.72 21.81
C GLY A 55 24.77 -8.72 22.18
N SER A 56 24.63 -8.32 23.45
CA SER A 56 23.68 -7.27 23.83
C SER A 56 24.05 -5.93 23.19
N MET A 57 23.05 -5.26 22.63
CA MET A 57 23.16 -3.89 22.16
C MET A 57 22.62 -2.93 23.21
N LEU A 58 23.41 -1.91 23.51
CA LEU A 58 23.00 -0.74 24.27
C LEU A 58 22.57 0.33 23.27
N VAL A 59 21.27 0.65 23.26
CA VAL A 59 20.67 1.63 22.34
C VAL A 59 20.36 2.90 23.11
N TYR A 60 20.95 4.02 22.70
CA TYR A 60 20.71 5.32 23.35
C TYR A 60 19.47 6.00 22.80
N GLN A 61 18.71 6.65 23.68
CA GLN A 61 17.45 7.31 23.34
C GLN A 61 17.47 8.76 23.83
N CYS A 62 17.01 9.66 22.97
CA CYS A 62 16.88 11.08 23.27
C CYS A 62 15.43 11.57 23.10
N PRO A 63 15.03 12.63 23.81
CA PRO A 63 13.79 13.34 23.54
C PRO A 63 13.73 13.87 22.10
N SER A 64 12.52 14.14 21.60
CA SER A 64 12.31 14.73 20.28
C SER A 64 13.11 16.02 20.08
N GLY A 65 13.71 16.19 18.89
CA GLY A 65 14.61 17.29 18.57
C GLY A 65 16.06 17.11 19.04
N TYR A 66 16.39 15.96 19.65
CA TYR A 66 17.75 15.63 20.09
C TYR A 66 18.19 14.26 19.56
N TYR A 67 19.51 14.04 19.49
CA TYR A 67 20.12 12.78 19.08
C TYR A 67 21.26 12.34 20.03
N PRO A 68 21.52 11.02 20.16
CA PRO A 68 22.62 10.53 20.99
C PRO A 68 24.02 10.85 20.41
N TYR A 69 24.90 11.34 21.26
CA TYR A 69 26.29 11.62 20.91
C TYR A 69 27.25 11.13 22.02
N PRO A 70 28.43 10.59 21.70
CA PRO A 70 29.03 10.46 20.36
C PRO A 70 28.61 9.24 19.55
N THR A 71 27.96 8.25 20.17
CA THR A 71 27.52 7.02 19.50
C THR A 71 26.02 6.82 19.67
N LEU A 72 25.38 6.19 18.68
CA LEU A 72 23.97 5.82 18.73
C LEU A 72 23.76 4.54 19.55
N VAL A 73 24.67 3.59 19.36
CA VAL A 73 24.64 2.30 20.05
C VAL A 73 26.02 1.91 20.59
N ARG A 74 26.04 0.85 21.40
CA ARG A 74 27.24 0.07 21.71
C ARG A 74 26.91 -1.42 21.69
N LEU A 75 27.83 -2.24 21.19
CA LEU A 75 27.70 -3.70 21.17
C LEU A 75 28.61 -4.35 22.23
N CYS A 76 28.05 -5.26 23.03
CA CYS A 76 28.79 -6.08 23.98
C CYS A 76 29.51 -7.22 23.24
N GLN A 77 30.84 -7.15 23.20
CA GLN A 77 31.68 -8.08 22.46
C GLN A 77 31.92 -9.41 23.21
N LEU A 78 32.50 -10.40 22.52
CA LEU A 78 32.91 -11.68 23.10
C LEU A 78 33.96 -11.55 24.21
N ASP A 79 34.77 -10.48 24.16
CA ASP A 79 35.76 -10.14 25.20
C ASP A 79 35.16 -9.38 26.39
N ASN A 80 33.82 -9.27 26.43
CA ASN A 80 33.03 -8.60 27.46
C ASN A 80 33.28 -7.08 27.54
N THR A 81 33.72 -6.48 26.44
CA THR A 81 33.87 -5.03 26.32
C THR A 81 32.80 -4.40 25.42
N TRP A 82 32.43 -3.16 25.72
CA TRP A 82 31.54 -2.36 24.87
C TRP A 82 32.30 -1.79 23.68
N ARG A 83 31.72 -1.89 22.48
CA ARG A 83 32.24 -1.23 21.27
C ARG A 83 31.19 -0.31 20.64
N PRO A 84 31.51 0.97 20.41
CA PRO A 84 32.72 1.66 20.88
C PRO A 84 32.78 1.68 22.41
N ALA A 85 33.99 1.78 22.99
CA ALA A 85 34.16 1.84 24.44
C ALA A 85 33.74 3.20 25.02
N PRO A 86 33.20 3.28 26.26
CA PRO A 86 32.89 4.55 26.91
C PRO A 86 34.13 5.43 27.04
N LYS A 87 34.04 6.68 26.54
CA LYS A 87 35.16 7.63 26.58
C LYS A 87 34.96 8.62 27.71
N ARG A 88 35.91 8.70 28.64
CA ARG A 88 35.88 9.63 29.79
C ARG A 88 35.79 11.11 29.38
N PHE A 89 36.47 11.50 28.30
CA PHE A 89 36.56 12.90 27.83
C PHE A 89 35.48 13.29 26.82
N SER A 90 34.62 12.35 26.42
CA SER A 90 33.48 12.61 25.54
C SER A 90 32.28 11.82 26.07
N PRO A 91 31.69 12.26 27.19
CA PRO A 91 30.58 11.56 27.82
C PRO A 91 29.38 11.48 26.88
N GLN A 92 28.57 10.44 27.06
CA GLN A 92 27.34 10.27 26.31
C GLN A 92 26.32 11.33 26.72
N ARG A 93 25.73 12.02 25.74
CA ARG A 93 24.71 13.06 25.98
C ARG A 93 23.80 13.27 24.79
N CYS A 94 22.62 13.85 25.02
CA CYS A 94 21.74 14.31 23.96
C CYS A 94 22.25 15.64 23.39
N LYS A 95 22.42 15.70 22.06
CA LYS A 95 22.68 16.95 21.33
C LYS A 95 21.48 17.33 20.50
N ARG A 96 21.27 18.64 20.30
CA ARG A 96 20.19 19.15 19.43
C ARG A 96 20.45 18.72 17.98
N VAL A 97 19.39 18.31 17.29
CA VAL A 97 19.44 17.99 15.85
C VAL A 97 19.89 19.23 15.06
N GLU A 98 20.84 19.01 14.17
CA GLU A 98 21.45 20.06 13.34
C GLU A 98 21.47 19.62 11.87
N CYS A 99 21.33 20.58 10.95
CA CYS A 99 21.40 20.34 9.53
C CYS A 99 22.83 20.55 8.98
N PRO A 100 23.17 19.93 7.83
CA PRO A 100 24.46 20.15 7.16
C PRO A 100 24.71 21.63 6.86
N ASP A 101 25.97 22.07 6.87
CA ASP A 101 26.32 23.47 6.59
C ASP A 101 25.88 23.90 5.18
N PRO A 102 24.96 24.87 5.03
CA PRO A 102 24.47 25.33 3.74
C PRO A 102 25.41 26.32 3.03
N ASN A 103 26.51 26.77 3.66
CA ASN A 103 27.46 27.74 3.09
C ASN A 103 28.41 27.11 2.05
N VAL A 104 27.81 26.46 1.05
CA VAL A 104 28.49 25.76 -0.06
C VAL A 104 28.13 26.33 -1.43
N LEU A 105 27.21 27.30 -1.48
CA LEU A 105 26.71 27.90 -2.72
C LEU A 105 27.83 28.65 -3.44
N GLU A 106 28.11 28.25 -4.68
CA GLU A 106 28.97 29.01 -5.59
C GLU A 106 28.17 30.14 -6.27
N TYR A 107 28.84 31.26 -6.55
CA TYR A 107 28.26 32.41 -7.26
C TYR A 107 27.02 33.04 -6.63
N GLY A 108 26.90 32.94 -5.31
CA GLY A 108 25.85 33.56 -4.52
C GLY A 108 26.22 33.67 -3.05
N ASN A 109 25.31 34.18 -2.25
CA ASN A 109 25.44 34.30 -0.80
C ASN A 109 24.34 33.52 -0.09
N VAL A 110 24.66 33.03 1.10
CA VAL A 110 23.73 32.37 2.03
C VAL A 110 23.60 33.24 3.28
N SER A 111 22.38 33.48 3.75
CA SER A 111 22.11 34.32 4.91
C SER A 111 21.01 33.75 5.81
N PRO A 112 21.10 33.89 7.15
CA PRO A 112 22.25 34.36 7.90
C PRO A 112 23.34 33.26 8.04
N PRO A 113 24.64 33.61 8.03
CA PRO A 113 25.70 32.67 8.38
C PRO A 113 25.64 32.32 9.87
N GLN A 114 25.68 31.03 10.20
CA GLN A 114 25.71 30.52 11.57
C GLN A 114 26.80 29.46 11.71
N GLU A 115 27.35 29.29 12.93
CA GLU A 115 28.29 28.19 13.20
C GLU A 115 27.60 26.82 13.04
N LYS A 116 26.31 26.75 13.39
CA LYS A 116 25.48 25.56 13.33
C LYS A 116 24.04 25.94 13.04
N TYR A 117 23.36 25.11 12.27
CA TYR A 117 21.97 25.30 11.90
C TYR A 117 21.11 24.24 12.58
N TYR A 118 20.29 24.66 13.54
CA TYR A 118 19.36 23.78 14.26
C TYR A 118 17.99 23.79 13.60
N VAL A 119 17.14 22.84 14.00
CA VAL A 119 15.73 22.77 13.61
C VAL A 119 15.05 24.14 13.70
N ASP A 120 14.21 24.45 12.71
CA ASP A 120 13.49 25.70 12.48
C ASP A 120 14.36 26.91 12.07
N ASN A 121 15.70 26.75 11.94
CA ASN A 121 16.52 27.79 11.34
C ASN A 121 16.24 27.90 9.83
N GLU A 122 15.99 29.12 9.39
CA GLU A 122 15.76 29.46 7.99
C GLU A 122 17.02 30.09 7.37
N THR A 123 17.30 29.73 6.12
CA THR A 123 18.36 30.31 5.31
C THR A 123 17.81 30.78 3.97
N THR A 124 18.24 31.96 3.55
CA THR A 124 17.94 32.55 2.25
C THR A 124 19.19 32.52 1.37
N TYR A 125 18.98 32.28 0.08
CA TYR A 125 20.01 32.16 -0.93
C TYR A 125 19.82 33.30 -1.94
N GLU A 126 20.90 33.93 -2.37
CA GLU A 126 20.85 35.03 -3.35
C GLU A 126 22.02 34.90 -4.33
N CYS A 127 21.73 34.87 -5.63
CA CYS A 127 22.76 34.77 -6.66
C CYS A 127 23.43 36.13 -6.95
N TYR A 128 24.71 36.11 -7.29
CA TYR A 128 25.41 37.30 -7.75
C TYR A 128 24.83 37.83 -9.06
N SER A 129 25.06 39.11 -9.33
CA SER A 129 24.60 39.76 -10.57
C SER A 129 25.07 38.99 -11.81
N GLY A 130 24.13 38.64 -12.69
CA GLY A 130 24.38 37.89 -13.92
C GLY A 130 24.24 36.36 -13.78
N TYR A 131 23.91 35.84 -12.60
CA TYR A 131 23.59 34.43 -12.36
C TYR A 131 22.09 34.25 -12.07
N THR A 132 21.53 33.15 -12.54
CA THR A 132 20.13 32.76 -12.32
C THR A 132 20.06 31.71 -11.20
N MET A 133 19.05 31.82 -10.34
CA MET A 133 18.77 30.85 -9.29
C MET A 133 17.94 29.68 -9.82
N ARG A 134 18.36 28.47 -9.45
CA ARG A 134 17.59 27.23 -9.58
C ARG A 134 17.49 26.57 -8.21
N GLY A 135 16.40 25.84 -7.96
CA GLY A 135 16.12 25.25 -6.66
C GLY A 135 15.45 26.21 -5.68
N SER A 136 15.45 25.88 -4.39
CA SER A 136 14.72 26.67 -3.39
C SER A 136 15.49 27.93 -2.95
N SER A 137 14.89 29.11 -3.11
CA SER A 137 15.47 30.38 -2.66
C SER A 137 15.52 30.56 -1.14
N THR A 138 14.75 29.74 -0.42
CA THR A 138 14.65 29.70 1.03
C THR A 138 14.58 28.25 1.47
N ARG A 139 15.33 27.87 2.51
CA ARG A 139 15.32 26.52 3.09
C ARG A 139 15.26 26.59 4.61
N VAL A 140 14.54 25.65 5.22
CA VAL A 140 14.37 25.53 6.67
C VAL A 140 14.97 24.20 7.12
N CYS A 141 15.69 24.20 8.24
CA CYS A 141 16.20 22.98 8.85
C CYS A 141 15.06 22.20 9.53
N LEU A 142 14.79 20.99 9.06
CA LEU A 142 13.67 20.16 9.49
C LEU A 142 14.03 19.26 10.69
N PRO A 143 13.04 18.76 11.44
CA PRO A 143 13.25 17.87 12.59
C PRO A 143 13.97 16.54 12.26
N ASN A 144 14.03 16.15 10.99
CA ASN A 144 14.76 14.98 10.52
C ASN A 144 16.24 15.29 10.21
N GLY A 145 16.74 16.49 10.50
CA GLY A 145 18.13 16.88 10.26
C GLY A 145 18.44 17.16 8.78
N LYS A 146 17.41 17.42 7.96
CA LYS A 146 17.54 17.79 6.55
C LYS A 146 17.05 19.21 6.29
N TRP A 147 17.53 19.79 5.21
CA TRP A 147 17.00 21.05 4.69
C TRP A 147 15.75 20.81 3.84
N SER A 148 14.71 21.62 4.04
CA SER A 148 13.51 21.62 3.19
C SER A 148 13.81 22.07 1.76
N GLY A 149 12.95 21.70 0.81
CA GLY A 149 13.10 22.10 -0.59
C GLY A 149 14.32 21.50 -1.29
N SER A 150 14.58 21.96 -2.51
CA SER A 150 15.66 21.46 -3.37
C SER A 150 16.97 22.25 -3.23
N THR A 151 18.07 21.64 -3.63
CA THR A 151 19.42 22.23 -3.60
C THR A 151 19.46 23.56 -4.37
N PRO A 152 19.85 24.69 -3.75
CA PRO A 152 19.96 25.99 -4.43
C PRO A 152 21.21 26.03 -5.31
N ILE A 153 21.06 26.53 -6.54
CA ILE A 153 22.12 26.58 -7.54
C ILE A 153 22.11 27.96 -8.19
N CYS A 154 23.27 28.62 -8.25
CA CYS A 154 23.45 29.87 -8.99
C CYS A 154 24.32 29.60 -10.21
N SER A 155 23.75 29.71 -11.40
CA SER A 155 24.47 29.41 -12.65
C SER A 155 24.12 30.41 -13.75
N ARG A 156 24.99 30.53 -14.75
CA ARG A 156 24.68 31.26 -15.98
C ARG A 156 24.10 30.23 -16.95
N ASP A 157 22.86 30.39 -17.39
CA ASP A 157 22.17 29.46 -18.30
C ASP A 157 22.78 29.39 -19.74
N SER A 158 24.04 29.81 -19.91
CA SER A 158 24.78 29.84 -21.17
C SER A 158 25.61 28.56 -21.40
N GLY A 159 25.08 27.40 -21.04
CA GLY A 159 25.80 26.13 -20.80
C GLY A 159 26.73 25.60 -21.91
N ASP A 160 27.76 24.86 -21.50
CA ASP A 160 28.67 24.12 -22.39
C ASP A 160 28.10 22.75 -22.81
N HIS A 161 27.19 22.12 -22.05
CA HIS A 161 26.27 21.06 -22.54
C HIS A 161 25.25 20.64 -21.47
N CYS A 162 25.73 20.34 -20.25
CA CYS A 162 24.90 20.04 -19.08
C CYS A 162 24.72 21.27 -18.17
N ALA A 163 23.60 21.30 -17.45
CA ALA A 163 23.37 22.32 -16.42
C ALA A 163 24.31 22.12 -15.22
N ASP A 164 24.66 23.20 -14.51
CA ASP A 164 25.43 23.10 -13.27
C ASP A 164 24.70 22.16 -12.27
N PRO A 165 25.34 21.06 -11.83
CA PRO A 165 24.70 20.08 -10.94
C PRO A 165 24.60 20.53 -9.48
N GLY A 166 25.10 21.72 -9.12
CA GLY A 166 25.05 22.30 -7.79
C GLY A 166 26.00 21.66 -6.77
N ILE A 167 25.98 22.18 -5.54
CA ILE A 167 26.69 21.64 -4.37
C ILE A 167 25.69 21.50 -3.22
N PRO A 168 25.34 20.28 -2.79
CA PRO A 168 24.45 20.05 -1.65
C PRO A 168 25.06 20.56 -0.34
N ALA A 169 24.21 20.97 0.61
CA ALA A 169 24.63 21.40 1.94
C ALA A 169 25.53 20.34 2.60
N GLY A 170 26.66 20.76 3.18
CA GLY A 170 27.67 19.90 3.78
C GLY A 170 28.57 19.13 2.81
N ALA A 171 28.44 19.35 1.50
CA ALA A 171 29.29 18.74 0.49
C ALA A 171 30.37 19.69 -0.02
N SER A 172 31.42 19.10 -0.59
CA SER A 172 32.40 19.77 -1.47
C SER A 172 32.35 19.12 -2.84
N ARG A 173 32.43 19.92 -3.91
CA ARG A 173 32.48 19.45 -5.30
C ARG A 173 33.83 19.76 -5.94
N THR A 174 34.33 18.80 -6.70
CA THR A 174 35.46 18.99 -7.63
C THR A 174 34.95 18.87 -9.07
N GLY A 175 35.47 19.70 -9.97
CA GLY A 175 34.97 19.85 -11.34
C GLY A 175 34.01 21.04 -11.48
N ASN A 176 34.28 21.91 -12.46
CA ASN A 176 33.55 23.16 -12.72
C ASN A 176 33.34 23.42 -14.22
N ILE A 177 33.51 22.38 -15.03
CA ILE A 177 33.26 22.37 -16.48
C ILE A 177 32.19 21.31 -16.72
N PHE A 178 31.20 21.62 -17.54
CA PHE A 178 29.97 20.83 -17.70
C PHE A 178 29.70 20.46 -19.16
N GLY A 179 30.76 20.22 -19.94
CA GLY A 179 30.68 19.69 -21.30
C GLY A 179 30.46 18.17 -21.29
N ILE A 180 30.20 17.59 -22.47
CA ILE A 180 30.04 16.13 -22.64
C ILE A 180 31.28 15.41 -22.08
N ASP A 181 31.06 14.32 -21.33
CA ASP A 181 32.07 13.50 -20.65
C ASP A 181 32.82 14.15 -19.49
N ASP A 182 32.57 15.43 -19.19
CA ASP A 182 33.10 16.07 -17.98
C ASP A 182 32.51 15.43 -16.73
N ARG A 183 33.32 15.43 -15.66
CA ARG A 183 33.02 14.74 -14.41
C ARG A 183 33.05 15.70 -13.25
N VAL A 184 32.05 15.56 -12.39
CA VAL A 184 32.05 16.17 -11.06
C VAL A 184 32.13 15.09 -10.00
N ARG A 185 32.91 15.33 -8.96
CA ARG A 185 33.05 14.42 -7.82
C ARG A 185 32.74 15.15 -6.52
N TYR A 186 31.92 14.49 -5.70
CA TYR A 186 31.41 15.01 -4.44
C TYR A 186 32.03 14.28 -3.26
N THR A 187 32.29 15.04 -2.19
CA THR A 187 32.74 14.51 -0.89
C THR A 187 31.99 15.22 0.23
N CYS A 188 31.55 14.48 1.24
CA CYS A 188 30.91 15.09 2.41
C CYS A 188 31.95 15.60 3.40
N ASN A 189 31.69 16.78 3.97
CA ASN A 189 32.58 17.42 4.91
C ASN A 189 32.42 16.80 6.31
N GLY A 190 33.48 16.78 7.12
CA GLY A 190 33.41 16.35 8.52
C GLY A 190 33.01 14.89 8.71
N ASN A 191 31.98 14.65 9.53
CA ASN A 191 31.45 13.32 9.87
C ASN A 191 30.14 12.98 9.15
N LEU A 192 29.80 13.72 8.10
CA LEU A 192 28.65 13.43 7.25
C LEU A 192 28.98 12.28 6.29
N PHE A 193 27.98 11.46 5.98
CA PHE A 193 28.10 10.42 4.97
C PHE A 193 27.39 10.84 3.67
N LEU A 194 27.85 10.29 2.55
CA LEU A 194 27.33 10.62 1.23
C LEU A 194 26.18 9.67 0.89
N VAL A 195 25.05 10.25 0.49
CA VAL A 195 23.93 9.56 -0.13
C VAL A 195 23.89 9.90 -1.61
N GLY A 196 23.68 8.92 -2.49
CA GLY A 196 23.61 9.14 -3.94
C GLY A 196 24.94 8.95 -4.65
N SER A 197 25.17 9.64 -5.77
CA SER A 197 26.35 9.39 -6.60
C SER A 197 27.53 10.28 -6.20
N SER A 198 28.65 9.65 -5.80
CA SER A 198 29.90 10.33 -5.47
C SER A 198 30.62 10.91 -6.70
N GLU A 199 30.33 10.39 -7.90
CA GLU A 199 30.77 10.94 -9.18
C GLU A 199 29.57 10.99 -10.14
N ARG A 200 29.46 12.09 -10.90
CA ARG A 200 28.48 12.25 -11.97
C ARG A 200 29.19 12.71 -13.25
N VAL A 201 28.74 12.20 -14.39
CA VAL A 201 29.31 12.46 -15.72
C VAL A 201 28.25 13.09 -16.60
N CYS A 202 28.59 14.16 -17.32
CA CYS A 202 27.67 14.80 -18.26
C CYS A 202 27.52 13.94 -19.53
N GLN A 203 26.27 13.63 -19.89
CA GLN A 203 25.95 12.81 -21.06
C GLN A 203 25.57 13.66 -22.27
N GLU A 204 25.65 13.08 -23.47
CA GLU A 204 25.25 13.72 -24.74
C GLU A 204 23.79 14.20 -24.78
N ASN A 205 22.91 13.66 -23.95
CA ASN A 205 21.51 14.10 -23.82
C ASN A 205 21.33 15.33 -22.91
N GLY A 206 22.43 15.93 -22.41
CA GLY A 206 22.40 17.07 -21.49
C GLY A 206 22.06 16.73 -20.04
N GLN A 207 22.02 15.43 -19.69
CA GLN A 207 21.74 14.94 -18.34
C GLN A 207 23.01 14.43 -17.64
N TRP A 208 23.05 14.55 -16.32
CA TRP A 208 24.10 13.96 -15.50
C TRP A 208 23.78 12.51 -15.15
N THR A 209 24.76 11.62 -15.25
CA THR A 209 24.64 10.23 -14.75
C THR A 209 24.37 10.18 -13.25
N GLY A 210 23.85 9.04 -12.79
CA GLY A 210 23.66 8.77 -11.36
C GLY A 210 22.58 9.62 -10.70
N LYS A 211 22.57 9.58 -9.36
CA LYS A 211 21.58 10.25 -8.50
C LYS A 211 22.21 11.51 -7.90
N GLU A 212 21.39 12.55 -7.69
CA GLU A 212 21.85 13.76 -7.00
C GLU A 212 22.40 13.39 -5.61
N PRO A 213 23.61 13.84 -5.25
CA PRO A 213 24.19 13.51 -3.96
C PRO A 213 23.55 14.35 -2.85
N ALA A 214 23.61 13.83 -1.63
CA ALA A 214 23.30 14.56 -0.41
C ALA A 214 24.27 14.15 0.70
N CYS A 215 24.52 15.04 1.64
CA CYS A 215 25.36 14.76 2.81
C CYS A 215 24.49 14.83 4.06
N TYR A 216 24.51 13.76 4.86
CA TYR A 216 23.68 13.68 6.06
C TYR A 216 24.48 13.23 7.27
N TYR A 217 23.96 13.55 8.46
CA TYR A 217 24.47 13.00 9.71
C TYR A 217 23.85 11.63 9.96
N LYS A 218 24.51 10.78 10.76
CA LYS A 218 23.98 9.45 11.15
C LYS A 218 22.62 9.49 11.89
N HIS A 219 22.22 10.64 12.43
CA HIS A 219 20.91 10.79 13.10
C HIS A 219 19.80 11.26 12.16
N THR A 220 20.12 11.55 10.89
CA THR A 220 19.13 11.89 9.86
C THR A 220 18.28 10.67 9.53
N TYR A 221 17.04 10.90 9.10
CA TYR A 221 16.12 9.85 8.66
C TYR A 221 15.20 10.36 7.55
N ASP A 222 14.59 9.41 6.84
CA ASP A 222 13.54 9.65 5.87
C ASP A 222 12.17 9.67 6.54
N THR A 223 11.36 10.66 6.20
CA THR A 223 10.00 10.76 6.71
C THR A 223 9.06 9.82 5.94
N PRO A 224 7.93 9.43 6.53
CA PRO A 224 6.89 8.67 5.85
C PRO A 224 6.47 9.28 4.51
N LEU A 225 6.29 10.60 4.48
CA LEU A 225 5.95 11.34 3.27
C LEU A 225 7.04 11.22 2.19
N GLU A 226 8.31 11.42 2.55
CA GLU A 226 9.44 11.28 1.60
C GLU A 226 9.53 9.86 1.03
N VAL A 227 9.23 8.85 1.85
CA VAL A 227 9.19 7.45 1.42
C VAL A 227 7.99 7.21 0.50
N SER A 228 6.81 7.72 0.85
CA SER A 228 5.57 7.57 0.08
C SER A 228 5.69 8.19 -1.31
N GLU A 229 6.24 9.41 -1.38
CA GLU A 229 6.45 10.11 -2.64
C GLU A 229 7.44 9.40 -3.57
N ALA A 230 8.45 8.72 -3.03
CA ALA A 230 9.47 8.06 -3.83
C ALA A 230 9.16 6.59 -4.15
N PHE A 231 8.85 5.79 -3.14
CA PHE A 231 8.56 4.37 -3.26
C PHE A 231 7.11 4.13 -3.68
N GLY A 232 6.18 4.86 -3.07
CA GLY A 232 4.75 4.71 -3.31
C GLY A 232 4.33 5.04 -4.73
N SER A 233 4.73 6.21 -5.23
CA SER A 233 4.49 6.62 -6.61
C SER A 233 5.07 5.62 -7.62
N SER A 234 6.30 5.16 -7.41
CA SER A 234 6.95 4.21 -8.31
C SER A 234 6.27 2.84 -8.33
N ILE A 235 5.86 2.31 -7.17
CA ILE A 235 5.07 1.07 -7.10
C ILE A 235 3.66 1.26 -7.67
N LYS A 236 3.03 2.40 -7.42
CA LYS A 236 1.72 2.71 -7.99
C LYS A 236 1.76 2.71 -9.50
N ASP A 237 2.71 3.41 -10.11
CA ASP A 237 2.92 3.43 -11.57
C ASP A 237 3.18 2.03 -12.13
N THR A 238 3.82 1.17 -11.35
CA THR A 238 4.00 -0.25 -11.67
C THR A 238 2.68 -1.01 -11.71
N LEU A 239 1.68 -0.63 -10.91
CA LEU A 239 0.44 -1.38 -10.73
C LEU A 239 -0.75 -0.83 -11.52
N THR A 240 -0.70 0.43 -11.96
CA THR A 240 -1.84 1.16 -12.56
C THR A 240 -1.78 1.28 -14.09
N THR A 241 -0.82 0.65 -14.76
CA THR A 241 -0.63 0.71 -16.22
C THR A 241 -1.71 -0.02 -17.02
N LEU A 242 -2.96 0.39 -16.86
CA LEU A 242 -4.06 -0.03 -17.70
C LEU A 242 -4.43 0.96 -18.80
N GLU A 243 -4.01 2.24 -18.78
CA GLU A 243 -4.20 3.10 -19.97
C GLU A 243 -3.32 4.35 -20.06
N SER A 244 -2.73 4.54 -21.24
CA SER A 244 -2.20 5.80 -21.74
C SER A 244 -3.34 6.64 -22.32
N THR A 245 -3.44 7.92 -21.96
CA THR A 245 -3.80 9.06 -22.83
C THR A 245 -3.96 10.34 -21.99
N ASP A 246 -2.83 10.95 -21.63
CA ASP A 246 -2.54 12.36 -21.95
C ASP A 246 -1.17 12.71 -21.35
N ASP A 247 -0.26 13.09 -22.23
CA ASP A 247 1.08 13.55 -21.90
C ASP A 247 1.07 15.07 -21.89
N THR A 248 1.33 15.67 -20.73
CA THR A 248 2.19 16.85 -20.57
C THR A 248 2.32 17.17 -19.08
N GLN A 249 3.10 16.43 -18.28
CA GLN A 249 3.82 16.97 -17.10
C GLN A 249 5.07 16.10 -16.83
N GLU A 250 6.16 16.77 -16.47
CA GLU A 250 7.51 16.23 -16.33
C GLU A 250 7.59 15.15 -15.23
N GLY A 251 7.93 13.94 -15.66
CA GLY A 251 8.18 12.75 -14.83
C GLY A 251 8.11 11.53 -15.75
N ARG A 252 9.25 10.90 -16.07
CA ARG A 252 9.29 9.79 -17.02
C ARG A 252 8.55 8.58 -16.42
N LYS A 253 7.35 8.32 -16.95
CA LYS A 253 6.40 7.28 -16.56
C LYS A 253 6.93 5.87 -16.86
N ILE A 254 6.80 4.96 -15.89
CA ILE A 254 7.12 3.54 -16.06
C ILE A 254 5.95 2.86 -16.80
N ARG A 255 6.23 2.01 -17.79
CA ARG A 255 5.22 1.35 -18.63
C ARG A 255 5.29 -0.17 -18.44
N ILE A 256 4.28 -0.79 -17.82
CA ILE A 256 4.12 -2.25 -17.93
C ILE A 256 3.20 -2.56 -19.12
N PRO A 257 3.62 -3.41 -20.07
CA PRO A 257 2.72 -3.87 -21.13
C PRO A 257 1.56 -4.67 -20.51
N LYS A 258 0.38 -4.67 -21.16
CA LYS A 258 -0.84 -5.39 -20.74
C LYS A 258 -0.63 -6.90 -20.43
N ASN A 259 0.52 -7.48 -20.78
CA ASN A 259 0.90 -8.89 -20.58
C ASN A 259 2.14 -9.11 -19.69
N GLY A 260 2.71 -8.08 -19.05
CA GLY A 260 3.92 -8.20 -18.22
C GLY A 260 3.66 -8.92 -16.89
N THR A 261 4.64 -9.70 -16.40
CA THR A 261 4.54 -10.39 -15.10
C THR A 261 5.32 -9.64 -14.03
N LEU A 262 4.69 -9.31 -12.91
CA LEU A 262 5.34 -8.65 -11.77
C LEU A 262 5.78 -9.67 -10.72
N ASN A 263 7.07 -9.68 -10.39
CA ASN A 263 7.67 -10.51 -9.36
C ASN A 263 8.20 -9.63 -8.23
N ILE A 264 7.73 -9.85 -7.00
CA ILE A 264 8.11 -9.09 -5.81
C ILE A 264 8.86 -10.01 -4.85
N TYR A 265 10.06 -9.60 -4.46
CA TYR A 265 10.95 -10.34 -3.57
C TYR A 265 11.14 -9.52 -2.30
N ILE A 266 10.81 -10.07 -1.15
CA ILE A 266 10.85 -9.35 0.12
C ILE A 266 11.75 -10.11 1.09
N ALA A 267 12.70 -9.40 1.70
CA ALA A 267 13.54 -9.94 2.75
C ALA A 267 13.47 -9.05 3.99
N VAL A 268 13.24 -9.65 5.15
CA VAL A 268 13.29 -8.95 6.45
C VAL A 268 14.33 -9.58 7.34
N ASP A 269 15.26 -8.75 7.80
CA ASP A 269 16.32 -9.13 8.72
C ASP A 269 15.74 -9.37 10.12
N ILE A 270 16.03 -10.56 10.66
CA ILE A 270 15.63 -11.02 12.00
C ILE A 270 16.86 -11.30 12.88
N SER A 271 18.04 -10.86 12.45
CA SER A 271 19.28 -11.04 13.20
C SER A 271 19.28 -10.25 14.51
N GLU A 272 20.20 -10.60 15.40
CA GLU A 272 20.34 -9.96 16.72
C GLU A 272 20.60 -8.45 16.68
N SER A 273 21.05 -7.91 15.56
CA SER A 273 21.29 -6.48 15.38
C SER A 273 20.00 -5.70 15.06
N ILE A 274 18.89 -6.41 14.82
CA ILE A 274 17.56 -5.84 14.66
C ILE A 274 16.74 -6.01 15.94
N GLU A 275 16.24 -4.91 16.48
CA GLU A 275 15.35 -4.95 17.63
C GLU A 275 14.00 -5.60 17.27
N LYS A 276 13.42 -6.34 18.22
CA LYS A 276 12.16 -7.08 18.01
C LYS A 276 11.03 -6.19 17.48
N GLU A 277 10.96 -4.95 17.94
CA GLU A 277 9.97 -3.97 17.50
C GLU A 277 10.14 -3.60 16.03
N HIS A 278 11.36 -3.37 15.56
CA HIS A 278 11.64 -3.11 14.15
C HIS A 278 11.25 -4.29 13.27
N PHE A 279 11.51 -5.53 13.70
CA PHE A 279 11.05 -6.71 12.97
C PHE A 279 9.52 -6.77 12.86
N ILE A 280 8.80 -6.60 13.98
CA ILE A 280 7.33 -6.63 14.00
C ILE A 280 6.78 -5.56 13.05
N ASN A 281 7.31 -4.35 13.12
CA ASN A 281 6.86 -3.24 12.29
C ASN A 281 7.15 -3.48 10.80
N ALA A 282 8.31 -4.07 10.45
CA ALA A 282 8.64 -4.45 9.08
C ALA A 282 7.71 -5.54 8.53
N ARG A 283 7.46 -6.58 9.32
CA ARG A 283 6.51 -7.67 8.97
C ARG A 283 5.10 -7.13 8.72
N ASP A 284 4.65 -6.24 9.59
CA ASP A 284 3.31 -5.66 9.49
C ASP A 284 3.21 -4.69 8.29
N ALA A 285 4.27 -3.91 8.03
CA ALA A 285 4.37 -3.10 6.80
C ALA A 285 4.32 -3.99 5.55
N VAL A 286 5.03 -5.12 5.51
CA VAL A 286 4.97 -6.08 4.39
C VAL A 286 3.55 -6.63 4.20
N THR A 287 2.87 -7.02 5.28
CA THR A 287 1.48 -7.51 5.23
C THR A 287 0.52 -6.43 4.68
N LYS A 288 0.72 -5.17 5.10
CA LYS A 288 -0.05 -4.02 4.61
C LYS A 288 0.20 -3.77 3.12
N LEU A 289 1.47 -3.80 2.67
CA LEU A 289 1.84 -3.64 1.27
C LEU A 289 1.15 -4.69 0.39
N ILE A 290 1.28 -5.97 0.74
CA ILE A 290 0.66 -7.08 -0.01
C ILE A 290 -0.86 -6.91 -0.08
N THR A 291 -1.47 -6.49 1.03
CA THR A 291 -2.91 -6.22 1.10
C THR A 291 -3.30 -5.08 0.15
N LYS A 292 -2.53 -4.01 0.10
CA LYS A 292 -2.77 -2.88 -0.81
C LYS A 292 -2.61 -3.28 -2.26
N ILE A 293 -1.53 -3.99 -2.60
CA ILE A 293 -1.29 -4.47 -3.96
C ILE A 293 -2.41 -5.42 -4.41
N SER A 294 -2.96 -6.25 -3.51
CA SER A 294 -4.08 -7.15 -3.84
C SER A 294 -5.40 -6.47 -4.19
N SER A 295 -5.51 -5.15 -3.98
CA SER A 295 -6.68 -4.37 -4.41
C SER A 295 -6.66 -4.00 -5.91
N PHE A 296 -5.49 -4.14 -6.57
CA PHE A 296 -5.31 -3.89 -8.00
C PHE A 296 -5.68 -5.11 -8.84
N SER A 297 -5.86 -4.88 -10.15
CA SER A 297 -6.00 -5.94 -11.15
C SER A 297 -4.70 -6.72 -11.39
N VAL A 298 -3.55 -6.18 -10.97
CA VAL A 298 -2.26 -6.87 -11.10
C VAL A 298 -2.11 -7.94 -10.01
N THR A 299 -1.78 -9.15 -10.43
CA THR A 299 -1.57 -10.31 -9.55
C THR A 299 -0.08 -10.68 -9.51
N PRO A 300 0.73 -9.99 -8.69
CA PRO A 300 2.16 -10.28 -8.62
C PRO A 300 2.46 -11.63 -7.94
N ASN A 301 3.60 -12.19 -8.29
CA ASN A 301 4.16 -13.36 -7.63
C ASN A 301 5.10 -12.91 -6.51
N TYR A 302 5.04 -13.53 -5.33
CA TYR A 302 5.83 -13.14 -4.16
C TYR A 302 6.85 -14.20 -3.75
N GLU A 303 8.09 -13.80 -3.48
CA GLU A 303 9.03 -14.54 -2.62
C GLU A 303 9.21 -13.73 -1.33
N ILE A 304 8.99 -14.33 -0.16
CA ILE A 304 9.17 -13.63 1.13
C ILE A 304 10.05 -14.47 2.04
N LEU A 305 11.13 -13.85 2.51
CA LEU A 305 12.16 -14.45 3.33
C LEU A 305 12.34 -13.66 4.62
N PHE A 306 12.52 -14.36 5.74
CA PHE A 306 13.11 -13.78 6.95
C PHE A 306 14.48 -14.39 7.16
N PHE A 307 15.49 -13.58 7.50
CA PHE A 307 16.87 -14.05 7.49
C PHE A 307 17.72 -13.55 8.65
N SER A 308 18.70 -14.36 9.02
CA SER A 308 19.78 -14.06 9.96
C SER A 308 21.06 -14.71 9.40
N ALA A 309 21.67 -15.67 10.10
CA ALA A 309 22.64 -16.60 9.52
C ALA A 309 21.97 -17.62 8.59
N ASP A 310 20.69 -17.94 8.84
CA ASP A 310 19.89 -18.86 8.02
C ASP A 310 18.77 -18.10 7.30
N ILE A 311 18.32 -18.64 6.16
CA ILE A 311 17.14 -18.15 5.43
C ILE A 311 15.91 -18.95 5.82
N ILE A 312 14.87 -18.26 6.24
CA ILE A 312 13.54 -18.81 6.52
C ILE A 312 12.60 -18.37 5.39
N GLY A 313 12.29 -19.29 4.49
CA GLY A 313 11.32 -19.07 3.41
C GLY A 313 9.89 -19.06 3.94
N VAL A 314 9.23 -17.91 3.91
CA VAL A 314 7.84 -17.73 4.36
C VAL A 314 6.87 -17.94 3.19
N VAL A 315 7.25 -17.43 2.01
CA VAL A 315 6.45 -17.51 0.79
C VAL A 315 7.36 -17.84 -0.39
N ASN A 316 6.96 -18.82 -1.19
CA ASN A 316 7.71 -19.28 -2.34
C ASN A 316 7.05 -18.81 -3.65
N ILE A 317 7.80 -18.08 -4.47
CA ILE A 317 7.31 -17.50 -5.71
C ILE A 317 6.87 -18.56 -6.74
N LEU A 318 7.45 -19.75 -6.67
CA LEU A 318 7.11 -20.84 -7.59
C LEU A 318 5.69 -21.36 -7.36
N ASP A 319 5.14 -21.23 -6.15
CA ASP A 319 3.75 -21.64 -5.88
C ASP A 319 2.74 -20.73 -6.57
N PHE A 320 3.07 -19.45 -6.78
CA PHE A 320 2.23 -18.53 -7.57
C PHE A 320 2.26 -18.89 -9.04
N LEU A 321 3.46 -19.16 -9.58
CA LEU A 321 3.64 -19.55 -10.97
C LEU A 321 2.98 -20.91 -11.29
N ASP A 322 2.88 -21.79 -10.30
CA ASP A 322 2.19 -23.07 -10.41
C ASP A 322 0.66 -22.96 -10.19
N GLY A 323 0.12 -21.76 -9.88
CA GLY A 323 -1.30 -21.55 -9.57
C GLY A 323 -1.77 -22.18 -8.25
N LYS A 324 -0.84 -22.49 -7.35
CA LYS A 324 -1.10 -23.12 -6.03
C LYS A 324 -1.21 -22.10 -4.89
N ALA A 325 -0.67 -20.90 -5.08
CA ALA A 325 -0.64 -19.88 -4.04
C ALA A 325 -2.05 -19.34 -3.75
N ILE A 326 -2.37 -19.23 -2.46
CA ILE A 326 -3.59 -18.59 -1.96
C ILE A 326 -3.16 -17.40 -1.10
N LEU A 327 -3.49 -16.18 -1.54
CA LEU A 327 -3.03 -14.95 -0.89
C LEU A 327 -3.46 -14.85 0.59
N SER A 328 -4.66 -15.33 0.95
CA SER A 328 -5.11 -15.36 2.34
C SER A 328 -4.22 -16.22 3.23
N ASN A 329 -3.65 -17.30 2.69
CA ASN A 329 -2.70 -18.14 3.43
C ASN A 329 -1.38 -17.40 3.63
N VAL A 330 -0.90 -16.67 2.61
CA VAL A 330 0.31 -15.85 2.73
C VAL A 330 0.18 -14.83 3.86
N LYS A 331 -0.93 -14.08 3.91
CA LYS A 331 -1.18 -13.09 4.98
C LYS A 331 -1.18 -13.74 6.37
N ASN A 332 -1.92 -14.84 6.52
CA ASN A 332 -2.01 -15.58 7.78
C ASN A 332 -0.66 -16.15 8.24
N THR A 333 0.17 -16.61 7.30
CA THR A 333 1.53 -17.09 7.60
C THR A 333 2.43 -15.94 8.08
N LEU A 334 2.35 -14.76 7.44
CA LEU A 334 3.10 -13.58 7.87
C LEU A 334 2.68 -13.13 9.26
N GLU A 335 1.38 -12.94 9.51
CA GLU A 335 0.84 -12.45 10.79
C GLU A 335 1.20 -13.35 11.98
N LYS A 336 1.24 -14.67 11.76
CA LYS A 336 1.55 -15.66 12.81
C LYS A 336 3.03 -15.96 12.96
N PHE A 337 3.89 -15.39 12.13
CA PHE A 337 5.31 -15.66 12.24
C PHE A 337 5.89 -15.03 13.51
N GLU A 338 6.61 -15.86 14.27
CA GLU A 338 7.38 -15.46 15.45
C GLU A 338 8.84 -15.89 15.27
N VAL A 339 9.77 -15.03 15.69
CA VAL A 339 11.21 -15.32 15.67
C VAL A 339 11.53 -16.33 16.78
N GLY A 340 12.09 -17.48 16.42
CA GLY A 340 12.50 -18.51 17.39
C GLY A 340 13.85 -18.21 18.05
N ASP A 341 14.04 -18.66 19.29
CA ASP A 341 15.19 -18.31 20.15
C ASP A 341 16.57 -18.79 19.66
N ASN A 342 16.66 -19.73 18.70
CA ASN A 342 17.92 -20.37 18.29
C ASN A 342 18.49 -19.90 16.93
N ASN A 343 17.78 -19.03 16.20
CA ASN A 343 18.10 -18.74 14.78
C ASN A 343 18.34 -17.25 14.49
N THR A 344 18.91 -16.48 15.42
CA THR A 344 19.15 -15.02 15.21
C THR A 344 20.62 -14.62 15.22
N ALA A 345 21.52 -15.52 15.62
CA ALA A 345 22.95 -15.24 15.71
C ALA A 345 23.60 -15.21 14.32
N GLY A 346 24.14 -14.06 13.93
CA GLY A 346 24.79 -13.84 12.64
C GLY A 346 23.83 -13.25 11.60
N THR A 347 24.41 -12.64 10.56
CA THR A 347 23.66 -11.91 9.52
C THR A 347 24.32 -12.18 8.17
N ASP A 348 23.67 -12.98 7.33
CA ASP A 348 24.11 -13.36 5.97
C ASP A 348 23.20 -12.71 4.91
N LEU A 349 23.46 -11.44 4.62
CA LEU A 349 22.71 -10.69 3.61
C LEU A 349 23.00 -11.17 2.18
N ASN A 350 24.19 -11.73 1.92
CA ASN A 350 24.51 -12.25 0.58
C ASN A 350 23.67 -13.49 0.24
N ALA A 351 23.44 -14.38 1.20
CA ALA A 351 22.60 -15.56 1.00
C ALA A 351 21.18 -15.18 0.51
N VAL A 352 20.61 -14.08 1.01
CA VAL A 352 19.31 -13.55 0.55
C VAL A 352 19.33 -13.22 -0.94
N PHE A 353 20.33 -12.46 -1.39
CA PHE A 353 20.46 -12.10 -2.81
C PHE A 353 20.80 -13.32 -3.68
N GLU A 354 21.54 -14.30 -3.16
CA GLU A 354 21.80 -15.56 -3.88
C GLU A 354 20.51 -16.35 -4.08
N HIS A 355 19.65 -16.42 -3.05
CA HIS A 355 18.34 -17.06 -3.14
C HIS A 355 17.43 -16.35 -4.15
N PHE A 356 17.38 -15.02 -4.13
CA PHE A 356 16.63 -14.26 -5.14
C PHE A 356 17.16 -14.50 -6.56
N LEU A 357 18.47 -14.52 -6.74
CA LEU A 357 19.11 -14.84 -8.02
C LEU A 357 18.75 -16.25 -8.50
N GLU A 358 18.73 -17.24 -7.60
CA GLU A 358 18.31 -18.61 -7.91
C GLU A 358 16.85 -18.66 -8.36
N ARG A 359 15.94 -17.99 -7.64
CA ARG A 359 14.51 -17.90 -8.03
C ARG A 359 14.35 -17.27 -9.40
N MET A 360 15.05 -16.18 -9.69
CA MET A 360 15.03 -15.55 -11.01
C MET A 360 15.55 -16.49 -12.11
N ALA A 361 16.62 -17.24 -11.83
CA ALA A 361 17.17 -18.20 -12.79
C ALA A 361 16.15 -19.31 -13.14
N ILE A 362 15.42 -19.82 -12.15
CA ILE A 362 14.34 -20.81 -12.37
C ILE A 362 13.21 -20.20 -13.20
N ILE A 363 12.80 -18.97 -12.91
CA ILE A 363 11.76 -18.25 -13.68
C ILE A 363 12.20 -18.08 -15.12
N LYS A 364 13.45 -17.62 -15.36
CA LYS A 364 14.03 -17.47 -16.69
C LYS A 364 14.08 -18.80 -17.46
N GLN A 365 14.39 -19.91 -16.78
CA GLN A 365 14.38 -21.24 -17.37
C GLN A 365 12.97 -21.68 -17.78
N ARG A 366 11.95 -21.40 -16.96
CA ARG A 366 10.55 -21.77 -17.23
C ARG A 366 9.92 -20.92 -18.33
N ALA A 367 10.12 -19.61 -18.29
CA ALA A 367 9.54 -18.65 -19.25
C ALA A 367 10.30 -18.61 -20.58
N GLY A 368 11.56 -19.06 -20.60
CA GLY A 368 12.48 -18.88 -21.71
C GLY A 368 13.01 -17.43 -21.80
N PRO A 369 14.04 -17.17 -22.63
CA PRO A 369 14.70 -15.87 -22.69
C PRO A 369 13.78 -14.71 -23.13
N GLU A 370 12.90 -14.94 -24.10
CA GLU A 370 11.96 -13.92 -24.58
C GLU A 370 10.83 -13.68 -23.58
N GLY A 371 10.25 -14.76 -23.01
CA GLY A 371 9.24 -14.63 -21.96
C GLY A 371 9.77 -13.86 -20.75
N PHE A 372 11.00 -14.15 -20.31
CA PHE A 372 11.65 -13.45 -19.21
C PHE A 372 11.83 -11.95 -19.43
N LYS A 373 11.87 -11.46 -20.68
CA LYS A 373 11.95 -10.01 -20.96
C LYS A 373 10.69 -9.26 -20.52
N GLU A 374 9.56 -9.95 -20.43
CA GLU A 374 8.28 -9.39 -19.98
C GLU A 374 8.13 -9.43 -18.44
N HIS A 375 9.09 -10.02 -17.73
CA HIS A 375 9.08 -10.04 -16.27
C HIS A 375 9.73 -8.78 -15.70
N ARG A 376 9.03 -8.14 -14.77
CA ARG A 376 9.55 -7.07 -13.93
C ARG A 376 9.83 -7.59 -12.54
N HIS A 377 10.94 -7.16 -11.94
CA HIS A 377 11.41 -7.63 -10.65
C HIS A 377 11.56 -6.46 -9.68
N VAL A 378 10.91 -6.56 -8.52
CA VAL A 378 11.02 -5.59 -7.43
C VAL A 378 11.53 -6.29 -6.19
N LEU A 379 12.69 -5.89 -5.69
CA LEU A 379 13.30 -6.41 -4.46
C LEU A 379 13.11 -5.38 -3.36
N ILE A 380 12.65 -5.82 -2.20
CA ILE A 380 12.41 -4.98 -1.02
C ILE A 380 13.14 -5.63 0.15
N VAL A 381 14.17 -4.97 0.67
CA VAL A 381 15.02 -5.52 1.73
C VAL A 381 14.97 -4.60 2.95
N PHE A 382 14.61 -5.15 4.10
CA PHE A 382 14.64 -4.49 5.41
C PHE A 382 15.81 -5.05 6.21
N THR A 383 16.85 -4.24 6.47
CA THR A 383 18.07 -4.66 7.20
C THR A 383 18.81 -3.42 7.72
N ASP A 384 19.70 -3.60 8.69
CA ASP A 384 20.63 -2.56 9.15
C ASP A 384 21.96 -2.56 8.37
N GLY A 385 22.21 -3.62 7.57
CA GLY A 385 23.45 -3.81 6.83
C GLY A 385 24.59 -4.40 7.65
N ALA A 386 24.35 -4.85 8.89
CA ALA A 386 25.36 -5.41 9.77
C ALA A 386 25.77 -6.86 9.41
N TYR A 387 25.91 -7.17 8.12
CA TYR A 387 26.24 -8.51 7.67
C TYR A 387 27.66 -8.92 8.09
N ASN A 388 27.78 -10.12 8.64
CA ASN A 388 29.04 -10.68 9.16
C ASN A 388 29.30 -12.11 8.70
N MET A 389 28.40 -12.65 7.86
CA MET A 389 28.49 -13.96 7.21
C MET A 389 28.26 -13.81 5.69
N GLY A 390 28.62 -14.83 4.91
CA GLY A 390 28.40 -14.87 3.45
C GLY A 390 29.24 -13.92 2.58
N GLY A 391 29.86 -12.90 3.17
CA GLY A 391 30.63 -11.88 2.45
C GLY A 391 29.75 -10.76 1.88
N SER A 392 30.35 -9.87 1.09
CA SER A 392 29.63 -8.73 0.51
C SER A 392 28.55 -9.19 -0.50
N PRO A 393 27.31 -8.66 -0.42
CA PRO A 393 26.24 -8.95 -1.38
C PRO A 393 26.38 -8.25 -2.74
N GLU A 394 27.26 -7.25 -2.88
CA GLU A 394 27.40 -6.47 -4.12
C GLU A 394 27.68 -7.32 -5.38
N PRO A 395 28.58 -8.33 -5.36
CA PRO A 395 28.83 -9.16 -6.54
C PRO A 395 27.59 -9.92 -6.99
N THR A 396 26.73 -10.33 -6.04
CA THR A 396 25.49 -11.06 -6.33
C THR A 396 24.42 -10.12 -6.89
N VAL A 397 24.26 -8.92 -6.32
CA VAL A 397 23.41 -7.87 -6.89
C VAL A 397 23.83 -7.53 -8.32
N LYS A 398 25.14 -7.49 -8.62
CA LYS A 398 25.64 -7.30 -9.99
C LYS A 398 25.22 -8.42 -10.94
N LYS A 399 25.19 -9.68 -10.48
CA LYS A 399 24.67 -10.82 -11.27
C LYS A 399 23.17 -10.67 -11.54
N ILE A 400 22.39 -10.24 -10.56
CA ILE A 400 20.95 -9.95 -10.72
C ILE A 400 20.74 -8.87 -11.79
N LYS A 401 21.43 -7.72 -11.67
CA LYS A 401 21.41 -6.62 -12.65
C LYS A 401 21.72 -7.14 -14.06
N ASN A 402 22.80 -7.90 -14.23
CA ASN A 402 23.17 -8.47 -15.53
C ASN A 402 22.12 -9.44 -16.10
N MET A 403 21.46 -10.23 -15.24
CA MET A 403 20.44 -11.18 -15.65
C MET A 403 19.18 -10.49 -16.19
N VAL A 404 18.72 -9.43 -15.52
CA VAL A 404 17.49 -8.70 -15.87
C VAL A 404 17.73 -7.72 -17.03
N TYR A 405 18.88 -7.05 -17.05
CA TYR A 405 19.23 -6.10 -18.11
C TYR A 405 19.68 -6.76 -19.41
N MET A 406 19.86 -8.10 -19.40
CA MET A 406 20.28 -8.88 -20.57
C MET A 406 21.62 -8.42 -21.16
N ASN A 407 22.60 -8.10 -20.30
CA ASN A 407 23.92 -7.58 -20.68
C ASN A 407 24.85 -8.64 -21.33
N HIS A 408 24.33 -9.41 -22.29
CA HIS A 408 25.13 -10.21 -23.21
C HIS A 408 24.78 -9.80 -24.65
N THR A 409 25.81 -9.33 -25.37
CA THR A 409 25.92 -9.04 -26.82
C THR A 409 25.75 -7.59 -27.30
N THR A 410 26.92 -7.01 -27.61
CA THR A 410 27.23 -6.00 -28.65
C THR A 410 26.67 -4.59 -28.51
N GLU A 411 27.63 -3.65 -28.48
CA GLU A 411 27.54 -2.23 -28.74
C GLU A 411 26.66 -1.93 -29.98
N ARG A 412 25.36 -1.67 -29.76
CA ARG A 412 24.48 -0.86 -30.62
C ARG A 412 23.14 -0.68 -29.90
N GLU A 413 22.95 0.51 -29.32
CA GLU A 413 21.66 1.15 -29.04
C GLU A 413 20.53 0.25 -28.50
N THR A 414 20.80 -0.57 -27.48
CA THR A 414 19.71 -1.25 -26.74
C THR A 414 19.10 -0.28 -25.74
N GLN A 415 17.79 -0.02 -25.86
CA GLN A 415 16.98 0.67 -24.84
C GLN A 415 17.35 0.15 -23.44
N SER A 416 17.66 1.06 -22.51
CA SER A 416 18.00 0.73 -21.14
C SER A 416 16.87 -0.07 -20.49
N ARG A 417 17.14 -1.32 -20.10
CA ARG A 417 16.20 -2.18 -19.36
C ARG A 417 16.22 -1.93 -17.85
N GLU A 418 16.75 -0.79 -17.41
CA GLU A 418 16.83 -0.41 -16.00
C GLU A 418 15.45 -0.33 -15.33
N GLU A 419 14.39 -0.06 -16.08
CA GLU A 419 13.01 -0.03 -15.59
C GLU A 419 12.43 -1.40 -15.18
N PHE A 420 13.10 -2.52 -15.53
CA PHE A 420 12.63 -3.87 -15.22
C PHE A 420 13.16 -4.40 -13.88
N LEU A 421 14.02 -3.65 -13.19
CA LEU A 421 14.59 -4.02 -11.90
C LEU A 421 14.62 -2.83 -10.94
N ASP A 422 13.86 -2.94 -9.86
CA ASP A 422 13.94 -2.03 -8.74
C ASP A 422 14.43 -2.81 -7.50
N ILE A 423 15.45 -2.28 -6.82
CA ILE A 423 15.95 -2.84 -5.55
C ILE A 423 15.87 -1.74 -4.50
N TYR A 424 14.88 -1.86 -3.63
CA TYR A 424 14.63 -0.98 -2.50
C TYR A 424 15.27 -1.55 -1.23
N VAL A 425 16.00 -0.70 -0.53
CA VAL A 425 16.58 -1.01 0.78
C VAL A 425 16.00 -0.04 1.80
N PHE A 426 15.27 -0.59 2.75
CA PHE A 426 14.77 0.09 3.94
C PHE A 426 15.74 -0.20 5.08
N ALA A 427 16.64 0.74 5.32
CA ALA A 427 17.61 0.66 6.39
C ALA A 427 16.90 0.88 7.74
N ILE A 428 16.92 -0.15 8.58
CA ILE A 428 16.20 -0.21 9.86
C ILE A 428 17.16 -0.60 10.99
N GLY A 429 16.76 -0.43 12.24
CA GLY A 429 17.63 -0.75 13.38
C GLY A 429 18.44 0.45 13.89
N ALA A 430 19.05 0.27 15.05
CA ALA A 430 19.68 1.36 15.79
C ALA A 430 21.08 1.77 15.26
N GLU A 431 21.79 0.86 14.59
CA GLU A 431 23.06 1.13 13.91
C GLU A 431 23.04 0.64 12.47
N ILE A 432 22.92 1.61 11.56
CA ILE A 432 22.82 1.37 10.12
C ILE A 432 24.18 1.56 9.44
N TYR A 433 24.52 0.63 8.54
CA TYR A 433 25.73 0.61 7.72
C TYR A 433 25.44 1.17 6.32
N ASP A 434 25.32 2.50 6.19
CA ASP A 434 24.86 3.16 4.96
C ASP A 434 25.75 2.88 3.73
N ASP A 435 27.08 2.86 3.92
CA ASP A 435 28.04 2.65 2.83
C ASP A 435 27.95 1.24 2.22
N ASP A 436 27.52 0.26 3.03
CA ASP A 436 27.33 -1.13 2.65
C ASP A 436 25.98 -1.37 1.95
N LEU A 437 24.94 -0.61 2.34
CA LEU A 437 23.57 -0.80 1.84
C LEU A 437 23.27 -0.05 0.55
N GLN A 438 23.75 1.17 0.41
CA GLN A 438 23.46 2.02 -0.76
C GLN A 438 23.84 1.37 -2.11
N PRO A 439 25.00 0.69 -2.26
CA PRO A 439 25.40 0.04 -3.51
C PRO A 439 24.48 -1.10 -3.96
N LEU A 440 23.69 -1.66 -3.03
CA LEU A 440 22.78 -2.78 -3.30
C LEU A 440 21.51 -2.35 -4.03
N THR A 441 21.21 -1.05 -4.05
CA THR A 441 20.01 -0.52 -4.71
C THR A 441 20.12 -0.51 -6.24
N ALA A 442 18.96 -0.50 -6.91
CA ALA A 442 18.82 -0.40 -8.37
C ALA A 442 17.46 0.23 -8.69
N GLY A 443 17.33 0.85 -9.87
CA GLY A 443 16.10 1.51 -10.31
C GLY A 443 16.23 3.03 -10.42
N ILE A 444 15.22 3.67 -11.01
CA ILE A 444 15.19 5.10 -11.34
C ILE A 444 14.63 5.89 -10.16
N GLY A 445 15.39 6.87 -9.65
CA GLY A 445 14.98 7.66 -8.48
C GLY A 445 15.47 7.08 -7.15
N LYS A 446 14.81 7.42 -6.04
CA LYS A 446 15.29 7.08 -4.69
C LYS A 446 14.87 5.67 -4.28
N HIS A 447 15.86 4.86 -3.88
CA HIS A 447 15.70 3.44 -3.58
C HIS A 447 16.35 3.02 -2.25
N TYR A 448 17.00 3.96 -1.58
CA TYR A 448 17.58 3.78 -0.25
C TYR A 448 16.80 4.68 0.70
N PHE A 449 16.29 4.09 1.77
CA PHE A 449 15.51 4.80 2.78
C PHE A 449 16.03 4.48 4.17
N ARG A 450 16.39 5.51 4.94
CA ARG A 450 16.81 5.39 6.33
C ARG A 450 15.62 5.62 7.24
N MET A 451 15.16 4.56 7.89
CA MET A 451 13.94 4.60 8.70
C MET A 451 14.28 4.97 10.14
N LYS A 452 13.56 5.94 10.71
CA LYS A 452 13.58 6.19 12.16
C LYS A 452 12.75 5.13 12.88
N ASP A 453 11.49 5.01 12.47
CA ASP A 453 10.50 4.08 12.97
C ASP A 453 9.72 3.51 11.76
N ILE A 454 9.45 2.21 11.73
CA ILE A 454 8.75 1.55 10.61
C ILE A 454 7.23 1.59 10.78
N GLU A 455 6.70 1.89 11.98
CA GLU A 455 5.25 2.04 12.20
C GLU A 455 4.63 2.99 11.18
N ASN A 456 5.30 4.11 10.93
CA ASN A 456 4.83 5.12 10.00
C ASN A 456 4.96 4.70 8.52
N LEU A 457 5.69 3.62 8.20
CA LEU A 457 5.70 3.03 6.87
C LEU A 457 4.36 2.35 6.56
N GLN A 458 3.63 1.87 7.58
CA GLN A 458 2.26 1.37 7.38
C GLN A 458 1.31 2.49 6.95
N GLU A 459 1.45 3.68 7.57
CA GLU A 459 0.72 4.89 7.18
C GLU A 459 1.13 5.34 5.78
N THR A 460 2.43 5.32 5.49
CA THR A 460 2.96 5.51 4.14
C THR A 460 2.25 4.58 3.16
N PHE A 461 2.11 3.29 3.46
CA PHE A 461 1.45 2.32 2.58
C PHE A 461 -0.07 2.54 2.46
N ASP A 462 -0.68 3.23 3.43
CA ASP A 462 -2.02 3.75 3.27
C ASP A 462 -2.09 4.92 2.28
N GLU A 463 -1.03 5.70 2.12
CA GLU A 463 -0.86 6.84 1.19
C GLU A 463 -0.24 6.47 -0.17
N ILE A 464 0.51 5.35 -0.26
CA ILE A 464 1.27 4.90 -1.45
C ILE A 464 0.39 4.84 -2.70
N ILE A 465 -0.90 4.57 -2.50
CA ILE A 465 -1.88 4.64 -3.56
C ILE A 465 -2.82 5.77 -3.21
N ASP A 466 -2.49 6.96 -3.71
CA ASP A 466 -3.52 7.98 -3.89
C ASP A 466 -4.54 7.43 -4.88
N GLU A 467 -5.62 6.89 -4.32
CA GLU A 467 -6.69 6.25 -5.05
C GLU A 467 -7.29 7.23 -6.07
N GLU A 468 -7.21 8.55 -5.84
CA GLU A 468 -7.73 9.59 -6.73
C GLU A 468 -7.12 9.54 -8.14
N GLU A 469 -5.90 9.03 -8.28
CA GLU A 469 -5.25 8.90 -9.60
C GLU A 469 -5.52 7.55 -10.28
N VAL A 470 -6.08 6.57 -9.56
CA VAL A 470 -6.47 5.26 -10.13
C VAL A 470 -7.84 5.39 -10.79
N LYS A 471 -7.87 6.04 -11.96
CA LYS A 471 -9.05 6.16 -12.81
C LYS A 471 -9.32 4.81 -13.49
N GLY A 472 -10.54 4.28 -13.35
CA GLY A 472 -11.01 3.08 -14.07
C GLY A 472 -11.26 1.82 -13.22
N LEU A 473 -10.78 1.75 -11.97
CA LEU A 473 -11.10 0.60 -11.10
C LEU A 473 -12.48 0.77 -10.44
N CYS A 474 -13.41 -0.13 -10.75
CA CYS A 474 -14.72 -0.21 -10.11
C CYS A 474 -14.66 -0.91 -8.74
N GLY A 475 -15.62 -0.66 -7.86
CA GLY A 475 -15.86 -1.47 -6.67
C GLY A 475 -14.77 -1.43 -5.61
N LEU A 476 -13.78 -0.54 -5.65
CA LEU A 476 -12.77 -0.46 -4.59
C LEU A 476 -13.46 -0.25 -3.21
N HIS A 477 -13.24 -1.16 -2.28
CA HIS A 477 -13.87 -1.15 -0.96
C HIS A 477 -12.80 -1.24 0.15
N LYS A 478 -12.89 -0.32 1.11
CA LYS A 478 -12.00 -0.26 2.28
C LYS A 478 -12.82 -0.31 3.56
N GLU A 479 -12.42 -1.22 4.45
CA GLU A 479 -12.84 -1.22 5.84
C GLU A 479 -11.91 -0.28 6.60
N TYR A 480 -12.47 0.74 7.25
CA TYR A 480 -11.73 1.66 8.13
C TYR A 480 -12.08 1.35 9.58
N ASP A 481 -11.09 1.39 10.46
CA ASP A 481 -11.26 1.12 11.90
C ASP A 481 -12.07 2.21 12.62
N THR A 482 -12.26 3.39 12.00
CA THR A 482 -13.02 4.52 12.55
C THR A 482 -14.38 4.71 11.87
N TYR A 483 -15.45 4.76 12.65
CA TYR A 483 -16.85 4.89 12.18
C TYR A 483 -17.36 6.35 12.10
N ASP A 484 -16.53 7.31 11.73
CA ASP A 484 -17.01 8.68 11.48
C ASP A 484 -17.70 8.83 10.11
N LYS A 485 -18.36 9.97 9.87
CA LYS A 485 -19.14 10.22 8.65
C LYS A 485 -18.29 10.24 7.38
N ASP A 486 -17.06 10.74 7.46
CA ASP A 486 -16.16 10.84 6.31
C ASP A 486 -15.63 9.44 5.96
N SER A 487 -15.36 8.61 6.98
CA SER A 487 -15.06 7.19 6.81
C SER A 487 -16.21 6.43 6.14
N LYS A 488 -17.48 6.67 6.51
CA LYS A 488 -18.63 5.98 5.87
C LYS A 488 -18.82 6.33 4.39
N ARG A 489 -18.54 7.57 3.98
CA ARG A 489 -18.59 7.93 2.54
C ARG A 489 -17.51 7.19 1.75
N LYS A 490 -16.30 7.08 2.31
CA LYS A 490 -15.17 6.34 1.73
C LYS A 490 -15.38 4.82 1.71
N MET A 491 -16.14 4.27 2.66
CA MET A 491 -16.52 2.84 2.67
C MET A 491 -17.46 2.47 1.52
N TYR A 492 -18.35 3.39 1.13
CA TYR A 492 -19.39 3.17 0.13
C TYR A 492 -19.38 4.26 -0.97
N PRO A 493 -18.28 4.42 -1.72
CA PRO A 493 -18.08 5.59 -2.59
C PRO A 493 -19.04 5.66 -3.80
N TRP A 494 -19.78 4.58 -4.08
CA TRP A 494 -20.72 4.50 -5.21
C TRP A 494 -22.12 5.03 -4.93
N TRP A 495 -22.56 5.16 -3.67
CA TRP A 495 -23.97 5.49 -3.44
C TRP A 495 -24.30 6.91 -3.91
N ALA A 496 -25.54 7.09 -4.38
CA ALA A 496 -26.09 8.36 -4.82
C ALA A 496 -27.51 8.53 -4.28
N TYR A 497 -27.89 9.75 -3.89
CA TYR A 497 -29.31 10.07 -3.64
C TYR A 497 -29.94 10.63 -4.90
N ILE A 498 -31.13 10.13 -5.23
CA ILE A 498 -31.89 10.57 -6.39
C ILE A 498 -33.17 11.21 -5.89
N ILE A 499 -33.41 12.43 -6.35
CA ILE A 499 -34.60 13.20 -6.02
C ILE A 499 -35.29 13.55 -7.34
N VAL A 500 -36.51 13.04 -7.52
CA VAL A 500 -37.36 13.33 -8.67
C VAL A 500 -38.44 14.30 -8.22
N GLN A 501 -38.38 15.54 -8.70
CA GLN A 501 -39.28 16.62 -8.34
C GLN A 501 -40.48 16.67 -9.29
N ASN A 502 -41.53 15.96 -8.92
CA ASN A 502 -42.86 16.07 -9.54
C ASN A 502 -43.91 16.44 -8.48
N GLU A 503 -45.21 16.33 -8.78
CA GLU A 503 -46.29 16.61 -7.83
C GLU A 503 -46.18 15.83 -6.50
N ARG A 504 -45.50 14.67 -6.50
CA ARG A 504 -45.21 13.84 -5.32
C ARG A 504 -43.74 13.43 -5.30
N PRO A 505 -42.86 14.26 -4.73
CA PRO A 505 -41.42 14.05 -4.78
C PRO A 505 -41.03 12.64 -4.34
N LYS A 506 -40.34 11.92 -5.21
CA LYS A 506 -39.79 10.59 -4.93
C LYS A 506 -38.31 10.71 -4.55
N ARG A 507 -37.90 9.93 -3.55
CA ARG A 507 -36.51 9.83 -3.10
C ARG A 507 -36.09 8.38 -3.18
N CYS A 508 -35.03 8.14 -3.94
CA CYS A 508 -34.45 6.83 -4.15
C CYS A 508 -32.95 6.85 -3.88
N LEU A 509 -32.38 5.66 -3.73
CA LEU A 509 -30.95 5.43 -3.85
C LEU A 509 -30.59 5.06 -5.29
N GLY A 510 -29.31 5.21 -5.60
CA GLY A 510 -28.70 4.68 -6.81
C GLY A 510 -27.23 4.38 -6.57
N SER A 511 -26.58 3.82 -7.58
CA SER A 511 -25.15 3.53 -7.58
C SER A 511 -24.47 4.13 -8.80
N LEU A 512 -23.35 4.81 -8.58
CA LEU A 512 -22.43 5.21 -9.63
C LEU A 512 -21.83 3.93 -10.25
N VAL A 513 -21.98 3.74 -11.56
CA VAL A 513 -21.47 2.57 -12.28
C VAL A 513 -20.41 2.93 -13.32
N SER A 514 -20.32 4.22 -13.67
CA SER A 514 -19.20 4.85 -14.36
C SER A 514 -19.15 6.33 -13.95
N PRO A 515 -18.12 7.12 -14.29
CA PRO A 515 -18.07 8.55 -13.94
C PRO A 515 -19.28 9.38 -14.41
N LYS A 516 -20.05 8.87 -15.37
CA LYS A 516 -21.19 9.58 -15.99
C LYS A 516 -22.55 8.93 -15.74
N PHE A 517 -22.61 7.69 -15.25
CA PHE A 517 -23.84 6.93 -15.16
C PHE A 517 -24.19 6.47 -13.75
N ILE A 518 -25.46 6.66 -13.37
CA ILE A 518 -26.06 6.13 -12.14
C ILE A 518 -27.08 5.05 -12.52
N LEU A 519 -26.99 3.90 -11.86
CA LEU A 519 -27.97 2.82 -11.92
C LEU A 519 -28.98 2.97 -10.78
N THR A 520 -30.27 2.85 -11.08
CA THR A 520 -31.37 2.97 -10.10
C THR A 520 -32.65 2.25 -10.59
N ALA A 521 -33.70 2.24 -9.78
CA ALA A 521 -34.98 1.63 -10.12
C ALA A 521 -35.82 2.52 -11.06
N ALA A 522 -36.52 1.89 -12.00
CA ALA A 522 -37.38 2.59 -12.95
C ALA A 522 -38.62 3.21 -12.29
N HIS A 523 -39.15 2.57 -11.24
CA HIS A 523 -40.32 3.06 -10.50
C HIS A 523 -40.05 4.36 -9.72
N CYS A 524 -38.78 4.78 -9.59
CA CYS A 524 -38.41 6.08 -9.06
C CYS A 524 -38.90 7.23 -9.95
N PHE A 525 -39.13 6.94 -11.24
CA PHE A 525 -39.65 7.87 -12.24
C PHE A 525 -41.14 7.64 -12.49
N THR A 526 -41.74 8.54 -13.26
CA THR A 526 -43.10 8.48 -13.78
C THR A 526 -43.07 8.78 -15.29
N PHE A 527 -44.02 8.22 -16.04
CA PHE A 527 -44.13 8.48 -17.48
C PHE A 527 -44.40 9.98 -17.71
N GLY A 528 -43.43 10.67 -18.32
CA GLY A 528 -43.49 12.11 -18.58
C GLY A 528 -42.56 12.96 -17.72
N ASP A 529 -41.81 12.38 -16.76
CA ASP A 529 -40.74 13.10 -16.09
C ASP A 529 -39.68 13.56 -17.11
N LEU A 530 -39.14 14.77 -16.90
CA LEU A 530 -38.09 15.36 -17.73
C LEU A 530 -36.75 15.34 -16.97
N PRO A 531 -35.60 15.25 -17.66
CA PRO A 531 -34.28 15.25 -17.01
C PRO A 531 -34.07 16.42 -16.03
N GLU A 532 -34.63 17.59 -16.33
CA GLU A 532 -34.58 18.81 -15.51
C GLU A 532 -35.29 18.69 -14.15
N HIS A 533 -36.19 17.70 -13.99
CA HIS A 533 -36.85 17.40 -12.71
C HIS A 533 -36.06 16.41 -11.85
N VAL A 534 -34.98 15.84 -12.36
CA VAL A 534 -34.19 14.82 -11.69
C VAL A 534 -32.88 15.46 -11.20
N THR A 535 -32.64 15.35 -9.90
CA THR A 535 -31.37 15.74 -9.29
C THR A 535 -30.70 14.56 -8.65
N VAL A 536 -29.39 14.41 -8.89
CA VAL A 536 -28.55 13.39 -8.25
C VAL A 536 -27.65 14.09 -7.24
N GLU A 537 -27.58 13.59 -6.01
CA GLU A 537 -26.68 14.10 -4.99
C GLU A 537 -25.49 13.15 -4.77
N ILE A 538 -24.30 13.61 -5.18
CA ILE A 538 -22.99 12.98 -4.99
C ILE A 538 -22.00 14.11 -4.70
N ASN A 539 -21.30 14.05 -3.57
CA ASN A 539 -20.28 15.05 -3.23
C ASN A 539 -18.90 14.60 -3.74
N ASP A 540 -18.44 15.21 -4.83
CA ASP A 540 -17.16 14.95 -5.50
C ASP A 540 -16.19 16.15 -5.42
N GLU A 541 -16.35 17.00 -4.40
CA GLU A 541 -15.59 18.24 -4.18
C GLU A 541 -15.88 19.39 -5.17
N GLN A 542 -16.38 19.09 -6.38
CA GLN A 542 -16.83 20.11 -7.33
C GLN A 542 -18.26 20.60 -7.02
N GLY A 543 -18.99 19.85 -6.21
CA GLY A 543 -20.30 20.22 -5.72
C GLY A 543 -21.20 19.01 -5.47
N ARG A 544 -22.13 19.15 -4.54
CA ARG A 544 -22.99 18.06 -4.06
C ARG A 544 -24.08 17.63 -5.05
N VAL A 545 -24.59 18.56 -5.86
CA VAL A 545 -25.76 18.31 -6.74
C VAL A 545 -25.29 18.21 -8.18
N LYS A 546 -25.71 17.15 -8.86
CA LYS A 546 -25.39 16.84 -10.27
C LYS A 546 -26.64 16.97 -11.12
N LYS A 547 -26.47 17.62 -12.28
CA LYS A 547 -27.51 17.76 -13.29
C LYS A 547 -27.57 16.51 -14.17
N VAL A 548 -28.79 16.17 -14.59
CA VAL A 548 -29.08 15.01 -15.42
C VAL A 548 -29.21 15.47 -16.87
N LYS A 549 -28.47 14.81 -17.77
CA LYS A 549 -28.57 14.99 -19.23
C LYS A 549 -29.77 14.23 -19.79
N ASP A 550 -29.88 12.97 -19.40
CA ASP A 550 -30.93 12.05 -19.86
C ASP A 550 -31.12 10.92 -18.83
N PHE A 551 -32.24 10.21 -18.91
CA PHE A 551 -32.40 8.95 -18.20
C PHE A 551 -33.17 7.94 -19.06
N LYS A 552 -32.77 6.68 -18.98
CA LYS A 552 -33.35 5.58 -19.77
C LYS A 552 -33.96 4.55 -18.84
N LEU A 553 -35.26 4.32 -18.98
CA LEU A 553 -35.95 3.19 -18.37
C LEU A 553 -35.78 1.96 -19.25
N HIS A 554 -35.79 0.77 -18.65
CA HIS A 554 -35.80 -0.46 -19.44
C HIS A 554 -37.04 -0.51 -20.35
N PRO A 555 -36.92 -0.86 -21.65
CA PRO A 555 -38.02 -0.77 -22.61
C PRO A 555 -39.22 -1.69 -22.27
N ASN A 556 -38.97 -2.80 -21.58
CA ASN A 556 -40.02 -3.73 -21.13
C ASN A 556 -40.64 -3.36 -19.78
N TYR A 557 -40.20 -2.27 -19.13
CA TYR A 557 -40.77 -1.85 -17.85
C TYR A 557 -42.20 -1.34 -18.03
N ASN A 558 -43.17 -2.02 -17.40
CA ASN A 558 -44.57 -1.62 -17.46
C ASN A 558 -45.34 -2.07 -16.21
N VAL A 559 -45.63 -1.10 -15.34
CA VAL A 559 -46.32 -1.30 -14.05
C VAL A 559 -47.72 -1.91 -14.17
N ASN A 560 -48.37 -1.80 -15.33
CA ASN A 560 -49.74 -2.27 -15.53
C ASN A 560 -49.83 -3.57 -16.33
N ALA A 561 -48.70 -4.17 -16.75
CA ALA A 561 -48.69 -5.30 -17.69
C ALA A 561 -49.40 -6.57 -17.18
N LYS A 562 -49.59 -6.70 -15.87
CA LYS A 562 -50.22 -7.86 -15.23
C LYS A 562 -51.47 -7.50 -14.42
N ALA A 563 -52.04 -6.31 -14.63
CA ALA A 563 -53.25 -5.86 -13.94
C ALA A 563 -54.43 -6.86 -14.10
N GLU A 564 -54.64 -7.35 -15.32
CA GLU A 564 -55.69 -8.34 -15.63
C GLU A 564 -55.43 -9.72 -15.01
N LEU A 565 -54.18 -10.01 -14.65
CA LEU A 565 -53.78 -11.24 -13.97
C LEU A 565 -53.75 -11.09 -12.45
N GLY A 566 -54.34 -10.02 -11.90
CA GLY A 566 -54.45 -9.81 -10.47
C GLY A 566 -53.21 -9.21 -9.82
N VAL A 567 -52.39 -8.47 -10.56
CA VAL A 567 -51.21 -7.77 -10.05
C VAL A 567 -51.35 -6.28 -10.35
N LYS A 568 -51.74 -5.49 -9.33
CA LYS A 568 -52.02 -4.06 -9.49
C LYS A 568 -50.80 -3.26 -9.96
N GLU A 569 -49.62 -3.58 -9.42
CA GLU A 569 -48.35 -2.93 -9.75
C GLU A 569 -47.32 -4.03 -10.05
N PHE A 570 -46.82 -4.06 -11.29
CA PHE A 570 -45.92 -5.10 -11.80
C PHE A 570 -44.52 -4.53 -12.06
N TYR A 571 -43.56 -4.94 -11.24
CA TYR A 571 -42.21 -4.35 -11.19
C TYR A 571 -41.18 -5.08 -12.05
N ASP A 572 -41.58 -5.94 -12.99
CA ASP A 572 -40.62 -6.61 -13.86
C ASP A 572 -39.84 -5.60 -14.71
N TYR A 573 -38.55 -5.86 -14.92
CA TYR A 573 -37.60 -4.94 -15.55
C TYR A 573 -37.54 -3.53 -14.91
N ASP A 574 -37.79 -3.42 -13.61
CA ASP A 574 -37.65 -2.18 -12.83
C ASP A 574 -36.18 -1.71 -12.71
N VAL A 575 -35.62 -1.24 -13.83
CA VAL A 575 -34.24 -0.74 -13.93
C VAL A 575 -34.14 0.48 -14.84
N ALA A 576 -33.34 1.44 -14.43
CA ALA A 576 -33.09 2.69 -15.12
C ALA A 576 -31.64 3.16 -15.00
N LEU A 577 -31.17 3.84 -16.03
CA LEU A 577 -29.85 4.48 -16.07
C LEU A 577 -30.01 6.00 -16.20
N ILE A 578 -29.38 6.76 -15.31
CA ILE A 578 -29.31 8.22 -15.37
C ILE A 578 -27.95 8.59 -15.96
N GLN A 579 -27.95 9.41 -17.01
CA GLN A 579 -26.75 10.01 -17.59
C GLN A 579 -26.56 11.43 -17.02
N LEU A 580 -25.40 11.70 -16.44
CA LEU A 580 -25.04 13.01 -15.92
C LEU A 580 -24.59 13.96 -17.05
N GLU A 581 -24.81 15.25 -16.87
CA GLU A 581 -24.36 16.29 -17.81
C GLU A 581 -22.83 16.41 -17.85
N LYS A 582 -22.19 16.26 -16.68
CA LYS A 582 -20.74 16.25 -16.51
C LYS A 582 -20.33 15.02 -15.71
N ASP A 583 -19.15 14.50 -16.02
CA ASP A 583 -18.55 13.40 -15.29
C ASP A 583 -18.26 13.84 -13.85
N VAL A 584 -18.46 12.93 -12.89
CA VAL A 584 -18.07 13.18 -11.51
C VAL A 584 -16.56 13.05 -11.36
N ARG A 585 -15.96 13.87 -10.47
CA ARG A 585 -14.55 13.70 -10.13
C ARG A 585 -14.38 12.43 -9.30
N ILE A 586 -13.63 11.46 -9.82
CA ILE A 586 -13.29 10.25 -9.08
C ILE A 586 -12.34 10.60 -7.93
N SER A 587 -12.65 10.11 -6.73
CA SER A 587 -11.81 10.28 -5.53
C SER A 587 -11.99 9.10 -4.57
N SER A 588 -11.28 9.08 -3.44
CA SER A 588 -11.51 8.09 -2.37
C SER A 588 -12.96 8.04 -1.87
N SER A 589 -13.72 9.13 -2.04
CA SER A 589 -15.10 9.26 -1.60
C SER A 589 -16.13 9.12 -2.74
N VAL A 590 -15.70 9.02 -4.01
CA VAL A 590 -16.60 8.91 -5.16
C VAL A 590 -16.00 7.95 -6.20
N ARG A 591 -16.58 6.75 -6.33
CA ARG A 591 -16.10 5.69 -7.24
C ARG A 591 -17.23 4.84 -7.77
N PRO A 592 -17.13 4.33 -9.01
CA PRO A 592 -18.12 3.41 -9.52
C PRO A 592 -18.08 2.07 -8.78
N ILE A 593 -19.22 1.40 -8.61
CA ILE A 593 -19.31 -0.01 -8.21
C ILE A 593 -19.15 -0.93 -9.43
N CYS A 594 -18.60 -2.12 -9.25
CA CYS A 594 -18.53 -3.09 -10.35
C CYS A 594 -19.91 -3.65 -10.68
N ILE A 595 -20.21 -3.84 -11.97
CA ILE A 595 -21.48 -4.42 -12.45
C ILE A 595 -21.25 -5.70 -13.26
N PRO A 596 -22.19 -6.64 -13.27
CA PRO A 596 -21.93 -7.97 -13.81
C PRO A 596 -21.63 -7.99 -15.30
N CYS A 597 -20.90 -9.02 -15.71
CA CYS A 597 -20.58 -9.37 -17.10
C CYS A 597 -19.76 -8.30 -17.82
N THR A 598 -18.89 -7.63 -17.07
CA THR A 598 -17.90 -6.66 -17.55
C THR A 598 -16.49 -7.18 -17.32
N GLN A 599 -15.54 -6.76 -18.16
CA GLN A 599 -14.13 -7.11 -18.04
C GLN A 599 -13.56 -6.60 -16.71
N GLU A 600 -13.94 -5.39 -16.30
CA GLU A 600 -13.55 -4.75 -15.06
C GLU A 600 -13.98 -5.58 -13.82
N THR A 601 -15.11 -6.28 -13.92
CA THR A 601 -15.57 -7.22 -12.88
C THR A 601 -14.79 -8.53 -12.91
N SER A 602 -14.39 -9.01 -14.09
CA SER A 602 -13.48 -10.17 -14.16
C SER A 602 -12.14 -9.87 -13.51
N ASP A 603 -11.60 -8.68 -13.75
CA ASP A 603 -10.38 -8.20 -13.13
C ASP A 603 -10.57 -8.06 -11.61
N ALA A 604 -11.73 -7.55 -11.16
CA ALA A 604 -12.09 -7.45 -9.75
C ALA A 604 -12.16 -8.81 -9.04
N LEU A 605 -12.60 -9.84 -9.77
CA LEU A 605 -12.74 -11.21 -9.29
C LEU A 605 -11.47 -12.05 -9.50
N GLN A 606 -10.41 -11.45 -10.05
CA GLN A 606 -9.14 -12.11 -10.38
C GLN A 606 -9.34 -13.34 -11.27
N LEU A 607 -10.27 -13.27 -12.22
CA LEU A 607 -10.50 -14.34 -13.19
C LEU A 607 -9.40 -14.31 -14.25
N VAL A 608 -8.67 -15.42 -14.40
CA VAL A 608 -7.55 -15.54 -15.34
C VAL A 608 -8.04 -16.01 -16.71
N GLY A 609 -7.56 -15.36 -17.79
CA GLY A 609 -7.88 -15.73 -19.18
C GLY A 609 -9.21 -15.18 -19.69
N GLU A 610 -9.75 -15.77 -20.76
CA GLU A 610 -11.08 -15.42 -21.28
C GLU A 610 -12.16 -15.86 -20.29
N SER A 611 -12.75 -14.88 -19.60
CA SER A 611 -13.79 -15.08 -18.60
C SER A 611 -15.18 -14.86 -19.21
N THR A 612 -16.20 -15.57 -18.71
CA THR A 612 -17.58 -15.48 -19.20
C THR A 612 -18.54 -14.88 -18.18
N CYS A 613 -19.62 -14.29 -18.67
CA CYS A 613 -20.71 -13.77 -17.83
C CYS A 613 -21.26 -14.84 -16.87
N LYS A 614 -21.38 -16.09 -17.34
CA LYS A 614 -21.81 -17.23 -16.54
C LYS A 614 -20.85 -17.59 -15.40
N GLN A 615 -19.54 -17.50 -15.62
CA GLN A 615 -18.55 -17.74 -14.57
C GLN A 615 -18.67 -16.70 -13.45
N GLN A 616 -18.88 -15.43 -13.80
CA GLN A 616 -19.14 -14.38 -12.80
C GLN A 616 -20.42 -14.68 -12.00
N GLU A 617 -21.53 -15.06 -12.65
CA GLU A 617 -22.79 -15.39 -11.98
C GLU A 617 -22.60 -16.56 -11.00
N GLN A 618 -21.92 -17.62 -11.43
CA GLN A 618 -21.66 -18.80 -10.61
C GLN A 618 -20.72 -18.54 -9.43
N LEU A 619 -19.79 -17.59 -9.57
CA LEU A 619 -18.89 -17.21 -8.47
C LEU A 619 -19.60 -16.33 -7.44
N LEU A 620 -20.40 -15.37 -7.91
CA LEU A 620 -21.05 -14.37 -7.07
C LEU A 620 -22.30 -14.92 -6.39
N LEU A 621 -23.07 -15.78 -7.06
CA LEU A 621 -24.35 -16.34 -6.61
C LEU A 621 -24.27 -17.88 -6.52
N LYS A 622 -23.23 -18.39 -5.86
CA LYS A 622 -22.91 -19.82 -5.80
C LYS A 622 -23.83 -20.61 -4.87
N ASN A 623 -24.21 -20.00 -3.75
CA ASN A 623 -24.88 -20.67 -2.65
C ASN A 623 -26.40 -20.54 -2.77
N HIS A 624 -27.14 -21.55 -2.32
CA HIS A 624 -28.61 -21.49 -2.27
C HIS A 624 -29.14 -20.43 -1.28
N LEU A 625 -28.28 -19.98 -0.37
CA LEU A 625 -28.49 -18.85 0.54
C LEU A 625 -27.26 -17.95 0.44
N GLU A 626 -27.32 -16.99 -0.47
CA GLU A 626 -26.17 -16.12 -0.74
C GLU A 626 -26.23 -14.88 0.15
N LYS A 627 -25.21 -14.66 0.98
CA LYS A 627 -25.10 -13.44 1.78
C LYS A 627 -24.84 -12.25 0.86
N LEU A 628 -25.69 -11.24 0.95
CA LEU A 628 -25.64 -9.99 0.18
C LEU A 628 -25.89 -8.81 1.12
N ASN A 629 -25.54 -7.62 0.66
CA ASN A 629 -25.71 -6.39 1.41
C ASN A 629 -26.40 -5.34 0.53
N PHE A 630 -27.11 -4.40 1.17
CA PHE A 630 -27.55 -3.16 0.52
C PHE A 630 -27.51 -2.00 1.52
N LEU A 631 -27.62 -0.77 1.03
CA LEU A 631 -27.50 0.43 1.86
C LEU A 631 -28.86 0.98 2.27
N THR A 632 -28.96 1.51 3.49
CA THR A 632 -30.11 2.29 3.95
C THR A 632 -29.69 3.68 4.37
N LYS A 633 -30.58 4.68 4.20
CA LYS A 633 -30.32 6.05 4.65
C LYS A 633 -30.43 6.17 6.18
N ILE A 634 -29.41 6.77 6.81
CA ILE A 634 -29.42 7.19 8.21
C ILE A 634 -28.95 8.65 8.32
N GLY A 635 -29.90 9.56 8.54
CA GLY A 635 -29.61 11.00 8.54
C GLY A 635 -29.09 11.46 7.17
N ASP A 636 -27.88 12.01 7.13
CA ASP A 636 -27.19 12.43 5.90
C ASP A 636 -26.15 11.41 5.40
N SER A 637 -26.13 10.21 5.99
CA SER A 637 -25.23 9.11 5.66
C SER A 637 -26.01 7.86 5.28
N VAL A 638 -25.29 6.79 4.93
CA VAL A 638 -25.82 5.44 4.75
C VAL A 638 -25.32 4.49 5.83
N ASP A 639 -25.99 3.35 5.97
CA ASP A 639 -25.54 2.19 6.74
C ASP A 639 -25.83 0.90 5.98
N GLU A 640 -25.08 -0.15 6.27
CA GLU A 640 -25.19 -1.44 5.57
C GLU A 640 -26.22 -2.36 6.23
N LYS A 641 -27.09 -2.95 5.39
CA LYS A 641 -28.05 -3.99 5.76
C LYS A 641 -27.61 -5.32 5.16
N GLU A 642 -27.32 -6.27 6.04
CA GLU A 642 -27.06 -7.66 5.65
C GLU A 642 -28.37 -8.40 5.38
N VAL A 643 -28.38 -9.16 4.29
CA VAL A 643 -29.48 -10.05 3.88
C VAL A 643 -28.96 -11.32 3.19
N HIS A 644 -29.86 -12.29 2.99
CA HIS A 644 -29.54 -13.52 2.29
C HIS A 644 -30.49 -13.71 1.11
N ALA A 645 -29.95 -13.83 -0.11
CA ALA A 645 -30.72 -14.19 -1.30
C ALA A 645 -31.05 -15.67 -1.29
N LYS A 646 -32.35 -15.99 -1.44
CA LYS A 646 -32.87 -17.35 -1.50
C LYS A 646 -32.85 -17.79 -2.96
N LEU A 647 -31.89 -18.64 -3.31
CA LEU A 647 -31.64 -19.13 -4.66
C LEU A 647 -31.91 -20.64 -4.74
N GLY A 648 -31.98 -21.16 -5.96
CA GLY A 648 -32.28 -22.58 -6.21
C GLY A 648 -33.60 -23.01 -5.56
N ASP A 649 -33.57 -24.13 -4.85
CA ASP A 649 -34.76 -24.73 -4.21
C ASP A 649 -35.41 -23.81 -3.15
N ASN A 650 -34.64 -22.91 -2.52
CA ASN A 650 -35.17 -22.00 -1.50
C ASN A 650 -35.99 -20.84 -2.09
N ARG A 651 -35.88 -20.61 -3.41
CA ARG A 651 -36.51 -19.46 -4.06
C ARG A 651 -38.03 -19.55 -4.05
N ASP A 652 -38.58 -20.72 -4.38
CA ASP A 652 -40.03 -20.90 -4.52
C ASP A 652 -40.77 -20.63 -3.20
N ASP A 653 -40.21 -21.05 -2.07
CA ASP A 653 -40.75 -20.73 -0.74
C ASP A 653 -40.68 -19.23 -0.43
N CYS A 654 -39.60 -18.56 -0.84
CA CYS A 654 -39.42 -17.13 -0.62
C CYS A 654 -40.46 -16.32 -1.40
N ILE A 655 -40.63 -16.58 -2.70
CA ILE A 655 -41.54 -15.81 -3.56
C ILE A 655 -43.02 -16.06 -3.22
N ARG A 656 -43.36 -17.17 -2.57
CA ARG A 656 -44.74 -17.46 -2.16
C ARG A 656 -45.33 -16.40 -1.23
N HIS A 657 -44.48 -15.71 -0.47
CA HIS A 657 -44.90 -14.58 0.37
C HIS A 657 -45.34 -13.34 -0.43
N ALA A 658 -45.00 -13.24 -1.72
CA ALA A 658 -45.49 -12.18 -2.61
C ALA A 658 -47.01 -12.14 -2.71
N LEU A 659 -47.68 -13.29 -2.57
CA LEU A 659 -49.13 -13.40 -2.61
C LEU A 659 -49.83 -12.68 -1.44
N GLN A 660 -49.09 -12.35 -0.39
CA GLN A 660 -49.59 -11.60 0.77
C GLN A 660 -49.41 -10.09 0.61
N ALA A 661 -48.76 -9.63 -0.47
CA ALA A 661 -48.49 -8.22 -0.69
C ALA A 661 -49.77 -7.46 -1.09
N PRO A 662 -49.92 -6.19 -0.66
CA PRO A 662 -51.05 -5.37 -1.07
C PRO A 662 -51.14 -5.24 -2.59
N GLY A 663 -52.33 -5.47 -3.17
CA GLY A 663 -52.57 -5.35 -4.60
C GLY A 663 -52.27 -6.61 -5.43
N ILE A 664 -51.92 -7.72 -4.78
CA ILE A 664 -51.78 -9.05 -5.40
C ILE A 664 -53.01 -9.90 -5.08
N THR A 665 -53.72 -10.39 -6.09
CA THR A 665 -54.92 -11.24 -5.96
C THR A 665 -54.82 -12.56 -6.72
N THR A 666 -53.74 -12.78 -7.47
CA THR A 666 -53.42 -14.08 -8.08
C THR A 666 -53.02 -15.12 -7.02
N ASP A 667 -53.12 -16.40 -7.35
CA ASP A 667 -52.67 -17.53 -6.55
C ASP A 667 -51.29 -18.06 -6.96
N ASN A 668 -50.78 -17.63 -8.13
CA ASN A 668 -49.49 -18.06 -8.64
C ASN A 668 -48.40 -17.01 -8.35
N PRO A 669 -47.42 -17.30 -7.46
CA PRO A 669 -46.40 -16.33 -7.05
C PRO A 669 -45.43 -15.94 -8.18
N LYS A 670 -45.36 -16.73 -9.26
CA LYS A 670 -44.53 -16.43 -10.43
C LYS A 670 -45.13 -15.36 -11.35
N VAL A 671 -46.40 -15.00 -11.14
CA VAL A 671 -47.06 -13.91 -11.88
C VAL A 671 -46.53 -12.54 -11.43
N PRO A 672 -46.48 -12.19 -10.12
CA PRO A 672 -45.89 -10.95 -9.66
C PRO A 672 -44.35 -10.99 -9.57
N VAL A 673 -43.75 -12.17 -9.40
CA VAL A 673 -42.29 -12.33 -9.24
C VAL A 673 -41.73 -13.19 -10.37
N THR A 674 -41.28 -12.54 -11.44
CA THR A 674 -40.62 -13.18 -12.59
C THR A 674 -39.23 -13.71 -12.22
N ASP A 675 -38.60 -14.47 -13.11
CA ASP A 675 -37.23 -14.98 -12.92
C ASP A 675 -36.15 -13.89 -12.99
N ASN A 676 -36.55 -12.64 -13.25
CA ASN A 676 -35.69 -11.47 -13.15
C ASN A 676 -35.44 -11.02 -11.70
N PHE A 677 -36.19 -11.56 -10.73
CA PHE A 677 -36.06 -11.20 -9.32
C PHE A 677 -35.29 -12.22 -8.48
N MET A 678 -34.43 -11.68 -7.62
CA MET A 678 -33.94 -12.34 -6.41
C MET A 678 -34.86 -12.01 -5.22
N CYS A 679 -34.96 -12.93 -4.26
CA CYS A 679 -35.81 -12.76 -3.07
C CYS A 679 -34.95 -12.83 -1.80
N THR A 680 -35.12 -11.86 -0.88
CA THR A 680 -34.47 -11.80 0.43
C THR A 680 -35.50 -11.55 1.54
N GLY A 681 -35.04 -11.40 2.79
CA GLY A 681 -35.91 -11.11 3.92
C GLY A 681 -36.42 -12.37 4.61
N GLY A 682 -37.05 -12.18 5.77
CA GLY A 682 -37.52 -13.25 6.65
C GLY A 682 -36.64 -13.48 7.88
N LEU A 683 -37.09 -14.39 8.73
CA LEU A 683 -36.43 -14.74 10.00
C LEU A 683 -35.64 -16.06 9.93
N THR A 684 -35.86 -16.85 8.88
CA THR A 684 -35.30 -18.18 8.72
C THR A 684 -34.67 -18.35 7.33
N PRO A 685 -33.52 -19.05 7.24
CA PRO A 685 -32.68 -19.53 8.35
C PRO A 685 -31.85 -18.43 9.03
N PHE A 686 -31.77 -17.25 8.42
CA PHE A 686 -31.12 -16.07 8.98
C PHE A 686 -32.15 -14.96 9.18
N ARG A 687 -31.89 -14.10 10.15
CA ARG A 687 -32.68 -12.90 10.42
C ARG A 687 -32.15 -11.77 9.53
N ASP A 688 -32.84 -11.58 8.41
CA ASP A 688 -32.47 -10.56 7.43
C ASP A 688 -33.01 -9.19 7.80
N HIS A 689 -32.28 -8.14 7.41
CA HIS A 689 -32.86 -6.80 7.32
C HIS A 689 -33.91 -6.69 6.20
N ILE A 690 -34.69 -5.61 6.23
CA ILE A 690 -35.70 -5.29 5.19
C ILE A 690 -35.47 -3.87 4.65
N ALA A 691 -35.77 -3.66 3.36
CA ALA A 691 -35.68 -2.38 2.70
C ALA A 691 -36.76 -1.41 3.18
N CYS A 692 -36.38 -0.16 3.37
CA CYS A 692 -37.31 0.96 3.57
C CYS A 692 -37.68 1.57 2.22
N THR A 693 -38.79 2.33 2.16
CA THR A 693 -39.21 2.97 0.90
C THR A 693 -38.11 3.86 0.27
N GLY A 694 -37.27 4.51 1.10
CA GLY A 694 -36.15 5.32 0.62
C GLY A 694 -34.89 4.54 0.21
N ASP A 695 -34.85 3.22 0.43
CA ASP A 695 -33.73 2.36 0.03
C ASP A 695 -33.87 1.90 -1.44
N SER A 696 -35.05 2.09 -2.04
CA SER A 696 -35.41 1.69 -3.42
C SER A 696 -34.43 2.25 -4.45
N GLY A 697 -34.06 1.43 -5.43
CA GLY A 697 -33.05 1.74 -6.43
C GLY A 697 -31.59 1.57 -5.95
N GLY A 698 -31.38 1.32 -4.65
CA GLY A 698 -30.06 1.08 -4.09
C GLY A 698 -29.42 -0.21 -4.60
N ALA A 699 -28.09 -0.24 -4.62
CA ALA A 699 -27.32 -1.41 -4.99
C ALA A 699 -27.51 -2.54 -3.98
N VAL A 700 -27.80 -3.74 -4.49
CA VAL A 700 -27.62 -5.00 -3.75
C VAL A 700 -26.32 -5.62 -4.22
N PHE A 701 -25.36 -5.76 -3.31
CA PHE A 701 -23.98 -6.05 -3.65
C PHE A 701 -23.38 -7.15 -2.79
N LYS A 702 -22.22 -7.64 -3.24
CA LYS A 702 -21.39 -8.60 -2.54
C LYS A 702 -19.96 -8.09 -2.52
N ASN A 703 -19.34 -8.16 -1.35
CA ASN A 703 -17.91 -7.88 -1.21
C ASN A 703 -17.12 -9.14 -1.55
N TYR A 704 -16.09 -8.99 -2.37
CA TYR A 704 -15.15 -10.01 -2.78
C TYR A 704 -13.72 -9.47 -2.57
N GLN A 705 -13.06 -9.93 -1.52
CA GLN A 705 -11.78 -9.35 -1.05
C GLN A 705 -11.92 -7.82 -0.85
N HIS A 706 -11.15 -7.01 -1.57
CA HIS A 706 -11.18 -5.53 -1.51
C HIS A 706 -12.06 -4.90 -2.61
N ARG A 707 -12.91 -5.70 -3.27
CA ARG A 707 -13.77 -5.25 -4.35
C ARG A 707 -15.24 -5.51 -4.03
N THR A 708 -16.12 -4.61 -4.44
CA THR A 708 -17.57 -4.70 -4.28
C THR A 708 -18.24 -4.79 -5.64
N ILE A 709 -19.05 -5.82 -5.80
CA ILE A 709 -19.77 -6.10 -7.04
C ILE A 709 -21.27 -5.98 -6.78
N GLN A 710 -21.94 -5.11 -7.52
CA GLN A 710 -23.40 -5.02 -7.52
C GLN A 710 -23.97 -6.20 -8.30
N VAL A 711 -24.79 -7.02 -7.66
CA VAL A 711 -25.42 -8.20 -8.28
C VAL A 711 -26.93 -8.00 -8.47
N GLY A 712 -27.50 -7.04 -7.76
CA GLY A 712 -28.91 -6.71 -7.86
C GLY A 712 -29.22 -5.26 -7.50
N MET A 713 -30.51 -4.97 -7.45
CA MET A 713 -31.00 -3.64 -7.11
C MET A 713 -32.32 -3.72 -6.36
N VAL A 714 -32.44 -2.94 -5.28
CA VAL A 714 -33.64 -2.90 -4.44
C VAL A 714 -34.83 -2.40 -5.26
N SER A 715 -35.88 -3.21 -5.38
CA SER A 715 -37.07 -2.88 -6.18
C SER A 715 -38.31 -2.72 -5.30
N TRP A 716 -38.86 -3.80 -4.75
CA TRP A 716 -40.09 -3.73 -3.95
C TRP A 716 -40.14 -4.80 -2.86
N GLY A 717 -41.07 -4.68 -1.90
CA GLY A 717 -41.21 -5.63 -0.79
C GLY A 717 -42.66 -5.88 -0.39
N THR A 718 -42.91 -6.99 0.33
CA THR A 718 -44.27 -7.43 0.69
C THR A 718 -44.89 -6.65 1.84
N LYS A 719 -44.07 -6.03 2.69
CA LYS A 719 -44.50 -5.27 3.87
C LYS A 719 -43.71 -3.97 3.99
N ASN A 720 -44.42 -2.86 4.21
CA ASN A 720 -43.79 -1.59 4.54
C ASN A 720 -43.56 -1.50 6.05
N LEU A 721 -42.32 -1.79 6.49
CA LEU A 721 -41.92 -1.73 7.90
C LEU A 721 -41.19 -0.42 8.26
N CYS A 722 -40.85 0.41 7.26
CA CYS A 722 -40.20 1.71 7.46
C CYS A 722 -40.36 2.65 6.26
N LYS A 723 -40.49 3.96 6.52
CA LYS A 723 -40.86 4.96 5.51
C LYS A 723 -39.71 5.64 4.78
N ALA A 724 -38.59 5.95 5.44
CA ALA A 724 -37.55 6.81 4.86
C ALA A 724 -36.16 6.14 4.81
N GLY A 725 -35.83 5.33 5.81
CA GLY A 725 -34.53 4.67 5.98
C GLY A 725 -34.39 4.18 7.42
N GLY A 726 -33.32 3.45 7.72
CA GLY A 726 -32.97 2.98 9.05
C GLY A 726 -32.82 1.46 9.15
N MET A 727 -32.16 1.03 10.22
CA MET A 727 -31.90 -0.39 10.51
C MET A 727 -33.17 -1.07 11.03
N VAL A 728 -33.83 -1.82 10.15
CA VAL A 728 -35.07 -2.54 10.44
C VAL A 728 -34.92 -3.99 10.00
N GLU A 729 -35.28 -4.89 10.92
CA GLU A 729 -35.27 -6.33 10.69
C GLU A 729 -36.57 -6.80 10.03
N SER A 730 -36.47 -7.91 9.31
CA SER A 730 -37.63 -8.62 8.76
C SER A 730 -38.55 -9.18 9.85
N VAL A 731 -39.81 -9.36 9.50
CA VAL A 731 -40.74 -10.27 10.18
C VAL A 731 -40.89 -11.56 9.36
N GLU A 732 -41.50 -12.58 9.95
CA GLU A 732 -41.59 -13.92 9.33
C GLU A 732 -42.08 -13.92 7.87
N SER A 733 -43.08 -13.09 7.55
CA SER A 733 -43.64 -12.99 6.19
C SER A 733 -43.21 -11.78 5.35
N SER A 734 -42.30 -10.92 5.84
CA SER A 734 -41.77 -9.84 5.01
C SER A 734 -40.69 -10.38 4.08
N ARG A 735 -40.78 -10.06 2.79
CA ARG A 735 -39.76 -10.35 1.78
C ARG A 735 -39.50 -9.10 0.95
N ASP A 736 -38.27 -8.97 0.50
CA ASP A 736 -37.88 -7.99 -0.52
C ASP A 736 -37.50 -8.70 -1.80
N PHE A 737 -37.81 -8.05 -2.91
CA PHE A 737 -37.52 -8.50 -4.26
C PHE A 737 -36.60 -7.50 -4.92
N HIS A 738 -35.51 -8.04 -5.49
CA HIS A 738 -34.43 -7.27 -6.08
C HIS A 738 -34.24 -7.64 -7.53
N MET A 739 -34.09 -6.65 -8.40
CA MET A 739 -33.81 -6.90 -9.82
C MET A 739 -32.44 -7.55 -9.95
N ASN A 740 -32.36 -8.73 -10.57
CA ASN A 740 -31.12 -9.45 -10.82
C ASN A 740 -30.40 -8.81 -12.02
N LEU A 741 -29.23 -8.21 -11.80
CA LEU A 741 -28.51 -7.51 -12.85
C LEU A 741 -28.04 -8.45 -13.97
N PHE A 742 -27.77 -9.73 -13.69
CA PHE A 742 -27.44 -10.74 -14.71
C PHE A 742 -28.57 -10.95 -15.72
N ARG A 743 -29.81 -10.62 -15.37
CA ARG A 743 -30.99 -10.78 -16.24
C ARG A 743 -31.27 -9.55 -17.10
N VAL A 744 -30.62 -8.42 -16.83
CA VAL A 744 -30.78 -7.15 -17.56
C VAL A 744 -29.49 -6.68 -18.23
N VAL A 745 -28.45 -7.52 -18.29
CA VAL A 745 -27.18 -7.24 -19.01
C VAL A 745 -27.39 -6.72 -20.43
N PRO A 746 -28.32 -7.26 -21.27
CA PRO A 746 -28.52 -6.72 -22.61
C PRO A 746 -28.90 -5.22 -22.63
N PHE A 747 -29.73 -4.79 -21.67
CA PHE A 747 -30.07 -3.38 -21.52
C PHE A 747 -28.88 -2.56 -21.03
N LEU A 748 -28.16 -3.03 -20.01
CA LEU A 748 -26.96 -2.36 -19.51
C LEU A 748 -25.91 -2.21 -20.62
N LYS A 749 -25.64 -3.26 -21.38
CA LYS A 749 -24.71 -3.25 -22.52
C LYS A 749 -25.13 -2.29 -23.62
N SER A 750 -26.44 -2.20 -23.91
CA SER A 750 -26.96 -1.29 -24.95
C SER A 750 -26.73 0.20 -24.65
N VAL A 751 -26.51 0.54 -23.39
CA VAL A 751 -26.26 1.92 -22.95
C VAL A 751 -24.80 2.09 -22.56
N LEU A 752 -24.32 1.31 -21.58
CA LEU A 752 -22.99 1.49 -21.00
C LEU A 752 -21.86 0.93 -21.87
N GLY A 753 -22.15 -0.02 -22.76
CA GLY A 753 -21.17 -0.58 -23.70
C GLY A 753 -21.27 0.01 -25.11
N ASN A 754 -21.97 1.13 -25.28
CA ASN A 754 -22.16 1.74 -26.59
C ASN A 754 -20.93 2.57 -26.99
N ASP A 755 -20.11 2.03 -27.87
CA ASP A 755 -18.89 2.65 -28.41
C ASP A 755 -19.15 3.62 -29.58
N THR A 756 -20.40 3.75 -30.04
CA THR A 756 -20.77 4.65 -31.14
C THR A 756 -21.00 6.11 -30.70
N GLN A 757 -20.84 6.41 -29.42
CA GLN A 757 -21.04 7.74 -28.84
C GLN A 757 -19.72 8.28 -28.27
N ASP A 758 -19.29 9.46 -28.74
CA ASP A 758 -18.07 10.13 -28.24
C ASP A 758 -18.26 10.80 -26.86
N ASP A 759 -19.44 10.67 -26.24
CA ASP A 759 -19.82 11.39 -25.03
C ASP A 759 -19.27 10.76 -23.73
N TYR A 760 -18.83 9.50 -23.74
CA TYR A 760 -18.28 8.76 -22.59
C TYR A 760 -17.49 7.52 -23.04
N ALA A 761 -16.56 7.07 -22.18
CA ALA A 761 -15.88 5.80 -22.38
C ALA A 761 -16.84 4.61 -22.12
N PRO A 762 -17.01 3.68 -23.08
CA PRO A 762 -17.87 2.51 -22.90
C PRO A 762 -17.23 1.46 -21.99
N LEU A 763 -18.05 0.75 -21.22
CA LEU A 763 -17.63 -0.43 -20.46
C LEU A 763 -17.49 -1.64 -21.39
N GLN A 764 -16.48 -2.48 -21.13
CA GLN A 764 -16.26 -3.69 -21.93
C GLN A 764 -17.08 -4.86 -21.37
N PHE A 765 -18.20 -5.18 -22.02
CA PHE A 765 -19.02 -6.35 -21.65
C PHE A 765 -18.46 -7.65 -22.25
N LEU A 766 -18.46 -8.70 -21.44
CA LEU A 766 -18.05 -10.05 -21.85
C LEU A 766 -18.97 -10.60 -22.94
N GLU A 767 -18.44 -11.54 -23.72
CA GLU A 767 -19.27 -12.41 -24.56
C GLU A 767 -20.06 -13.40 -23.68
N ASN A 768 -21.23 -13.81 -24.15
CA ASN A 768 -22.17 -14.64 -23.39
C ASN A 768 -21.68 -16.07 -23.17
#